data_AF-A0A6M0S5W0-F1
#
_entry.id   AF-A0A6M0S5W0-F1
#
_cell.length_a   1.000
_cell.length_b   1.000
_cell.length_c   1.000
_cell.angle_alpha   90.00
_cell.angle_beta   90.00
_cell.angle_gamma   90.00
#
_symmetry.space_group_name_H-M   'P 1'
#
loop_
_entity.id
_entity.type
_entity.pdbx_description
1 polymer ?
#
loop_
_entity_poly.entity_id
_entity_poly.type
_entity_poly.pdbx_seq_one_letter_code
_entity_poly.pdbx_strand_id
1 'polypeptide(L)'
;MPDFAAIPGFAALQALTLGDSRIKIAVLDGPADLDRTCFKGANLSRVNPYWQEELEPIDPVYIQQELKIRALTEQRKALKKSMKECEKQDAEIIPSTPTDGNGEPQSPSNTQVTPSESGRTTGPLRKIFNALLEDMDAPLRDYYRQLRDAKQLSSPPNIPQNIDHTDAIDALEAEIKELVEAIPESVKIRLNGVFHATGIFGTMFGQPGSPVEGIAPHCTAINIPLFETATTGEALSPLSLAHAFNLARDLGVHIIHCAACHPTQTGFAHEMIQKAVQQCQENNILIVAPAGNDKGECFCVPAVLPNVLSVGMMKDDGQPASYSNWGGQYQHQGILAPGENIVAAQPGTNEPARQEGTSLSAPLMTGLSALLMSLQLQRGEQPNAEAVRLAWLNSALPCDPETVEEPERCLAGRLNLAGAYHCLTGQSLPGVQPATVMPSTITRPTANLLALGLVEPAPIHAPVAPLKAAPSPEPTPILTATAPVSQPVSLPTVLPAAASAPVAPPATTLSSATVTPSAVSNKVYALGTIGYDFGTEARRDTFKQKMPAVASDGTIVPANPYDARQMVNYLDQNPTAAKSLIWTLNLDLNPIYVVEPKNAFANDIYETLIQMLAGQLEAENSEDYIERVSIPGRLQHKTVDLFSGQVLPVVEIENSRGMYGWQVNELVRSAFTMVRDRIPTATDVAMQRSLDSFLQRIYFELGNLGQLARERALNFAATNAFQAASTFAEAIALGMQLDSIEVEKSPFCRINSDCWDVILMFLDPENSHRAKKVFRFTIDVKDTVPVTLGDVRSWSVLR
;
A
#
# COMPACT_ATOMS: atom_id res chain seq x y z
N MET A 1 -20.90 -6.24 13.97
CA MET A 1 -22.02 -5.86 13.09
C MET A 1 -21.65 -4.53 12.48
N PRO A 2 -21.73 -4.45 11.15
CA PRO A 2 -22.40 -3.34 10.52
C PRO A 2 -23.48 -3.90 9.60
N ASP A 3 -24.72 -3.61 9.99
CA ASP A 3 -25.71 -3.19 9.02
C ASP A 3 -25.25 -1.80 8.51
N PHE A 4 -25.41 -1.47 7.23
CA PHE A 4 -25.06 -0.14 6.72
C PHE A 4 -25.78 0.98 7.49
N ALA A 5 -26.94 0.68 8.10
CA ALA A 5 -27.64 1.57 9.03
C ALA A 5 -26.78 2.09 10.21
N ALA A 6 -25.68 1.40 10.57
CA ALA A 6 -24.73 1.84 11.60
C ALA A 6 -23.82 3.01 11.16
N ILE A 7 -23.73 3.29 9.85
CA ILE A 7 -22.92 4.40 9.32
C ILE A 7 -23.58 5.74 9.67
N PRO A 8 -22.90 6.67 10.37
CA PRO A 8 -23.48 7.94 10.78
C PRO A 8 -24.06 8.74 9.60
N GLY A 9 -25.38 8.95 9.64
CA GLY A 9 -26.14 9.68 8.62
C GLY A 9 -26.60 8.86 7.41
N PHE A 10 -26.26 7.56 7.31
CA PHE A 10 -26.63 6.78 6.13
C PHE A 10 -28.16 6.64 5.94
N ALA A 11 -28.89 6.29 7.01
CA ALA A 11 -30.35 6.23 6.98
C ALA A 11 -30.99 7.60 6.62
N ALA A 12 -30.38 8.71 7.04
CA ALA A 12 -30.84 10.05 6.68
C ALA A 12 -30.60 10.38 5.19
N LEU A 13 -29.51 9.89 4.59
CA LEU A 13 -29.27 9.99 3.15
C LEU A 13 -30.24 9.09 2.36
N GLN A 14 -30.45 7.84 2.78
CA GLN A 14 -31.39 6.92 2.13
C GLN A 14 -32.83 7.45 2.13
N ALA A 15 -33.24 8.15 3.19
CA ALA A 15 -34.53 8.82 3.27
C ALA A 15 -34.70 9.98 2.26
N LEU A 16 -33.58 10.53 1.74
CA LEU A 16 -33.60 11.52 0.66
C LEU A 16 -33.54 10.85 -0.73
N THR A 17 -32.73 9.79 -0.89
CA THR A 17 -32.62 9.06 -2.16
C THR A 17 -32.09 7.64 -1.99
N LEU A 18 -32.61 6.72 -2.80
CA LEU A 18 -32.10 5.34 -2.97
C LEU A 18 -31.30 5.17 -4.28
N GLY A 19 -30.95 6.29 -4.92
CA GLY A 19 -30.31 6.36 -6.23
C GLY A 19 -31.25 6.89 -7.31
N ASP A 20 -30.67 7.30 -8.44
CA ASP A 20 -31.37 7.72 -9.65
C ASP A 20 -30.84 6.91 -10.85
N SER A 21 -31.74 6.30 -11.61
CA SER A 21 -31.39 5.46 -12.77
C SER A 21 -30.54 6.17 -13.83
N ARG A 22 -30.52 7.51 -13.86
CA ARG A 22 -29.64 8.29 -14.74
C ARG A 22 -28.16 8.21 -14.32
N ILE A 23 -27.87 7.99 -13.03
CA ILE A 23 -26.52 7.68 -12.56
C ILE A 23 -26.18 6.26 -12.99
N LYS A 24 -25.12 6.17 -13.79
CA LYS A 24 -24.57 4.93 -14.35
C LYS A 24 -23.23 4.61 -13.70
N ILE A 25 -23.03 3.36 -13.29
CA ILE A 25 -21.81 2.87 -12.65
C ILE A 25 -21.27 1.71 -13.48
N ALA A 26 -20.02 1.79 -13.95
CA ALA A 26 -19.30 0.62 -14.46
C ALA A 26 -18.64 -0.11 -13.29
N VAL A 27 -18.70 -1.44 -13.27
CA VAL A 27 -18.02 -2.28 -12.28
C VAL A 27 -17.05 -3.19 -13.01
N LEU A 28 -15.76 -2.88 -12.88
CA LEU A 28 -14.64 -3.63 -13.47
C LEU A 28 -14.18 -4.69 -12.45
N ASP A 29 -14.64 -5.93 -12.64
CA ASP A 29 -14.48 -7.04 -11.69
C ASP A 29 -14.72 -8.38 -12.43
N GLY A 30 -15.02 -9.48 -11.75
CA GLY A 30 -15.49 -10.71 -12.38
C GLY A 30 -16.92 -10.63 -12.96
N PRO A 31 -17.35 -11.70 -13.65
CA PRO A 31 -18.73 -11.82 -14.13
C PRO A 31 -19.68 -12.13 -12.95
N ALA A 32 -20.42 -11.11 -12.47
CA ALA A 32 -21.33 -11.27 -11.33
C ALA A 32 -22.56 -12.14 -11.68
N ASP A 33 -23.04 -12.95 -10.73
CA ASP A 33 -24.30 -13.70 -10.84
C ASP A 33 -25.47 -12.73 -10.62
N LEU A 34 -25.99 -12.15 -11.72
CA LEU A 34 -27.05 -11.14 -11.69
C LEU A 34 -28.46 -11.74 -11.52
N ASP A 35 -28.60 -13.07 -11.50
CA ASP A 35 -29.89 -13.77 -11.39
C ASP A 35 -30.38 -13.93 -9.93
N ARG A 36 -29.60 -13.45 -8.95
CA ARG A 36 -29.96 -13.55 -7.51
C ARG A 36 -31.23 -12.78 -7.21
N THR A 37 -32.01 -13.26 -6.23
CA THR A 37 -33.28 -12.62 -5.84
C THR A 37 -33.10 -11.19 -5.35
N CYS A 38 -31.94 -10.85 -4.79
CA CYS A 38 -31.61 -9.47 -4.38
C CYS A 38 -31.43 -8.50 -5.57
N PHE A 39 -31.19 -8.97 -6.80
CA PHE A 39 -31.06 -8.12 -7.98
C PHE A 39 -32.36 -7.97 -8.77
N LYS A 40 -33.43 -8.66 -8.36
CA LYS A 40 -34.71 -8.66 -9.10
C LYS A 40 -35.36 -7.28 -9.10
N GLY A 41 -35.29 -6.60 -10.25
CA GLY A 41 -35.82 -5.25 -10.45
C GLY A 41 -34.76 -4.15 -10.46
N ALA A 42 -33.50 -4.49 -10.13
CA ALA A 42 -32.36 -3.59 -10.28
C ALA A 42 -32.03 -3.36 -11.77
N ASN A 43 -31.56 -2.15 -12.13
CA ASN A 43 -31.18 -1.85 -13.52
C ASN A 43 -29.72 -2.26 -13.79
N LEU A 44 -29.49 -3.56 -13.87
CA LEU A 44 -28.18 -4.18 -14.04
C LEU A 44 -28.03 -4.78 -15.44
N SER A 45 -26.83 -4.67 -16.01
CA SER A 45 -26.47 -5.24 -17.30
C SER A 45 -25.04 -5.74 -17.28
N ARG A 46 -24.67 -6.63 -18.21
CA ARG A 46 -23.28 -7.04 -18.47
C ARG A 46 -22.90 -6.63 -19.89
N VAL A 47 -21.68 -6.13 -20.06
CA VAL A 47 -21.05 -5.92 -21.37
C VAL A 47 -19.78 -6.77 -21.41
N ASN A 48 -19.78 -7.79 -22.27
CA ASN A 48 -18.61 -8.64 -22.45
C ASN A 48 -17.49 -7.85 -23.16
N PRO A 49 -16.24 -7.90 -22.71
CA PRO A 49 -15.14 -7.16 -23.33
C PRO A 49 -14.83 -7.63 -24.75
N TYR A 50 -14.76 -6.71 -25.70
CA TYR A 50 -14.46 -7.03 -27.11
C TYR A 50 -13.04 -7.55 -27.37
N TRP A 51 -12.16 -7.52 -26.36
CA TRP A 51 -10.77 -7.96 -26.43
C TRP A 51 -10.50 -9.27 -25.68
N GLN A 52 -11.53 -9.88 -25.07
CA GLN A 52 -11.44 -11.18 -24.41
C GLN A 52 -12.03 -12.27 -25.31
N GLU A 53 -11.47 -13.47 -25.23
CA GLU A 53 -12.06 -14.65 -25.86
C GLU A 53 -13.26 -15.14 -25.05
N GLU A 54 -14.31 -15.59 -25.74
CA GLU A 54 -15.50 -16.12 -25.07
C GLU A 54 -15.20 -17.50 -24.48
N LEU A 55 -15.08 -17.56 -23.15
CA LEU A 55 -14.81 -18.80 -22.41
C LEU A 55 -16.10 -19.51 -22.02
N GLU A 56 -16.08 -20.85 -22.08
CA GLU A 56 -17.18 -21.71 -21.59
C GLU A 56 -17.64 -21.31 -20.17
N PRO A 57 -18.95 -21.27 -19.88
CA PRO A 57 -19.46 -20.96 -18.55
C PRO A 57 -18.90 -21.87 -17.46
N ILE A 58 -18.77 -21.36 -16.24
CA ILE A 58 -18.39 -22.20 -15.09
C ILE A 58 -19.55 -23.14 -14.77
N ASP A 59 -19.27 -24.44 -14.70
CA ASP A 59 -20.25 -25.44 -14.29
C ASP A 59 -20.78 -25.10 -12.86
N PRO A 60 -22.11 -25.01 -12.65
CA PRO A 60 -22.71 -24.76 -11.34
C PRO A 60 -22.23 -25.71 -10.23
N VAL A 61 -21.77 -26.92 -10.55
CA VAL A 61 -21.16 -27.84 -9.58
C VAL A 61 -19.97 -27.20 -8.87
N TYR A 62 -19.09 -26.48 -9.59
CA TYR A 62 -17.96 -25.78 -8.97
C TYR A 62 -18.39 -24.62 -8.07
N ILE A 63 -19.50 -23.95 -8.40
CA ILE A 63 -20.08 -22.91 -7.54
C ILE A 63 -20.59 -23.51 -6.22
N GLN A 64 -21.29 -24.65 -6.27
CA GLN A 64 -21.74 -25.35 -5.06
C GLN A 64 -20.57 -25.92 -4.24
N GLN A 65 -19.51 -26.37 -4.90
CA GLN A 65 -18.29 -26.86 -4.25
C GLN A 65 -17.55 -25.73 -3.50
N GLU A 66 -17.43 -24.55 -4.10
CA GLU A 66 -16.86 -23.36 -3.45
C GLU A 66 -17.74 -22.81 -2.32
N LEU A 67 -19.08 -22.84 -2.46
CA LEU A 67 -19.99 -22.54 -1.34
C LEU A 67 -19.72 -23.49 -0.15
N LYS A 68 -19.52 -24.79 -0.40
CA LYS A 68 -19.17 -25.77 0.63
C LYS A 68 -17.80 -25.48 1.26
N ILE A 69 -16.77 -25.19 0.45
CA ILE A 69 -15.43 -24.82 0.92
C ILE A 69 -15.48 -23.60 1.85
N ARG A 70 -16.27 -22.58 1.50
CA ARG A 70 -16.47 -21.37 2.32
C ARG A 70 -17.19 -21.69 3.63
N ALA A 71 -18.26 -22.47 3.60
CA ALA A 71 -18.98 -22.88 4.80
C ALA A 71 -18.10 -23.67 5.78
N LEU A 72 -17.33 -24.64 5.29
CA LEU A 72 -16.37 -25.40 6.11
C LEU A 72 -15.24 -24.50 6.63
N THR A 73 -14.77 -23.54 5.84
CA THR A 73 -13.75 -22.57 6.25
C THR A 73 -14.23 -21.70 7.42
N GLU A 74 -15.47 -21.24 7.39
CA GLU A 74 -16.07 -20.49 8.51
C GLU A 74 -16.30 -21.37 9.74
N GLN A 75 -16.75 -22.63 9.57
CA GLN A 75 -16.84 -23.59 10.67
C GLN A 75 -15.48 -23.82 11.35
N ARG A 76 -14.41 -23.97 10.55
CA ARG A 76 -13.03 -24.08 11.04
C ARG A 76 -12.56 -22.81 11.76
N LYS A 77 -12.86 -21.62 11.24
CA LYS A 77 -12.56 -20.34 11.93
C LYS A 77 -13.28 -20.25 13.28
N ALA A 78 -14.56 -20.64 13.33
CA ALA A 78 -15.34 -20.66 14.57
C ALA A 78 -14.76 -21.62 15.62
N LEU A 79 -14.34 -22.83 15.20
CA LEU A 79 -13.64 -23.78 16.08
C LEU A 79 -12.30 -23.22 16.58
N LYS A 80 -11.44 -22.67 15.70
CA LYS A 80 -10.18 -22.03 16.09
C LYS A 80 -10.37 -20.84 17.04
N LYS A 81 -11.49 -20.11 16.91
CA LYS A 81 -11.87 -19.04 17.86
C LYS A 81 -12.29 -19.61 19.21
N SER A 82 -13.18 -20.60 19.23
CA SER A 82 -13.63 -21.27 20.45
C SER A 82 -12.46 -21.88 21.24
N MET A 83 -11.51 -22.53 20.55
CA MET A 83 -10.31 -23.10 21.16
C MET A 83 -9.46 -22.03 21.87
N LYS A 84 -9.19 -20.90 21.21
CA LYS A 84 -8.48 -19.75 21.80
C LYS A 84 -9.23 -19.06 22.94
N GLU A 85 -10.56 -19.15 22.97
CA GLU A 85 -11.38 -18.63 24.07
C GLU A 85 -11.32 -19.55 25.29
N CYS A 86 -11.30 -20.87 25.09
CA CYS A 86 -11.02 -21.84 26.17
C CYS A 86 -9.60 -21.70 26.74
N GLU A 87 -8.56 -21.65 25.89
CA GLU A 87 -7.16 -21.45 26.31
C GLU A 87 -6.97 -20.19 27.17
N LYS A 88 -7.70 -19.10 26.85
CA LYS A 88 -7.68 -17.87 27.64
C LYS A 88 -8.40 -18.00 28.99
N GLN A 89 -9.49 -18.75 29.04
CA GLN A 89 -10.21 -19.01 30.30
C GLN A 89 -9.39 -19.89 31.24
N ASP A 90 -8.71 -20.92 30.71
CA ASP A 90 -7.81 -21.76 31.51
C ASP A 90 -6.58 -20.97 32.02
N ALA A 91 -6.06 -20.02 31.24
CA ALA A 91 -4.95 -19.16 31.64
C ALA A 91 -5.29 -18.17 32.78
N GLU A 92 -6.56 -17.78 32.95
CA GLU A 92 -7.00 -16.94 34.09
C GLU A 92 -7.24 -17.75 35.39
N ILE A 93 -7.24 -19.09 35.33
CA ILE A 93 -7.50 -19.98 36.47
C ILE A 93 -6.19 -20.62 36.98
N ILE A 94 -5.23 -19.78 37.40
CA ILE A 94 -4.03 -20.23 38.14
C ILE A 94 -3.88 -19.38 39.42
N PRO A 95 -4.21 -19.92 40.62
CA PRO A 95 -3.98 -19.21 41.88
C PRO A 95 -2.49 -19.25 42.24
N SER A 96 -1.92 -18.08 42.54
CA SER A 96 -0.56 -17.96 43.07
C SER A 96 -0.43 -18.61 44.45
N THR A 97 0.40 -19.64 44.57
CA THR A 97 0.76 -20.26 45.86
C THR A 97 1.73 -19.40 46.67
N PRO A 98 1.45 -19.08 47.95
CA PRO A 98 2.47 -18.60 48.88
C PRO A 98 3.25 -19.78 49.51
N THR A 99 4.50 -19.53 49.84
CA THR A 99 5.37 -20.43 50.62
C THR A 99 5.02 -20.41 52.10
N ASP A 100 4.86 -21.58 52.74
CA ASP A 100 5.54 -22.00 53.99
C ASP A 100 4.88 -23.19 54.70
N GLY A 101 5.69 -23.98 55.42
CA GLY A 101 5.27 -24.65 56.67
C GLY A 101 4.85 -26.13 56.61
N ASN A 102 5.62 -27.00 57.27
CA ASN A 102 5.23 -28.38 57.60
C ASN A 102 4.14 -28.45 58.70
N GLY A 103 3.22 -29.42 58.65
CA GLY A 103 2.48 -29.86 59.86
C GLY A 103 1.06 -30.43 59.66
N GLU A 104 0.95 -31.75 59.55
CA GLU A 104 -0.29 -32.56 59.65
C GLU A 104 -0.69 -32.84 61.14
N PRO A 105 -1.84 -33.47 61.49
CA PRO A 105 -3.23 -33.04 61.22
C PRO A 105 -4.24 -33.35 62.37
N GLN A 106 -5.16 -32.45 62.77
CA GLN A 106 -6.35 -32.87 63.57
C GLN A 106 -7.65 -32.10 63.26
N SER A 107 -8.69 -32.86 62.92
CA SER A 107 -10.12 -32.50 62.89
C SER A 107 -10.82 -32.85 64.22
N PRO A 108 -12.13 -32.57 64.47
CA PRO A 108 -13.10 -31.72 63.75
C PRO A 108 -13.87 -30.74 64.69
N SER A 109 -14.72 -29.85 64.16
CA SER A 109 -16.09 -29.60 64.69
C SER A 109 -16.84 -28.48 63.95
N ASN A 110 -18.17 -28.64 63.81
CA ASN A 110 -19.10 -27.59 63.38
C ASN A 110 -19.28 -26.53 64.48
N THR A 111 -19.38 -25.25 64.11
CA THR A 111 -20.33 -24.31 64.73
C THR A 111 -20.72 -23.22 63.72
N GLN A 112 -22.01 -22.94 63.58
CA GLN A 112 -22.53 -21.85 62.74
C GLN A 112 -22.30 -20.50 63.43
N VAL A 113 -21.83 -19.49 62.68
CA VAL A 113 -22.06 -18.07 63.01
C VAL A 113 -22.42 -17.31 61.73
N THR A 114 -23.52 -16.56 61.80
CA THR A 114 -24.08 -15.72 60.73
C THR A 114 -23.27 -14.44 60.48
N PRO A 115 -23.13 -13.96 59.23
CA PRO A 115 -22.81 -12.57 58.95
C PRO A 115 -24.09 -11.73 58.74
N SER A 116 -24.17 -10.62 59.48
CA SER A 116 -25.18 -9.58 59.31
C SER A 116 -24.92 -8.71 58.07
N GLU A 117 -25.97 -8.20 57.45
CA GLU A 117 -25.87 -7.27 56.32
C GLU A 117 -25.18 -5.94 56.68
N SER A 118 -24.37 -5.42 55.75
CA SER A 118 -24.23 -3.98 55.55
C SER A 118 -24.17 -3.70 54.04
N GLY A 119 -25.14 -2.95 53.54
CA GLY A 119 -25.39 -2.84 52.10
C GLY A 119 -24.64 -1.71 51.40
N ARG A 120 -24.42 -1.88 50.09
CA ARG A 120 -24.27 -0.76 49.15
C ARG A 120 -25.53 -0.62 48.31
N THR A 121 -26.00 0.62 48.18
CA THR A 121 -27.28 0.98 47.57
C THR A 121 -27.24 0.92 46.04
N THR A 122 -28.14 0.13 45.44
CA THR A 122 -28.48 0.23 44.01
C THR A 122 -29.76 1.04 43.83
N GLY A 123 -29.74 1.96 42.86
CA GLY A 123 -30.72 3.04 42.72
C GLY A 123 -32.10 2.69 42.13
N PRO A 124 -32.96 3.70 41.88
CA PRO A 124 -34.41 3.53 41.66
C PRO A 124 -34.83 2.69 40.43
N LEU A 125 -33.95 2.53 39.44
CA LEU A 125 -34.24 1.84 38.17
C LEU A 125 -34.78 0.42 38.36
N ARG A 126 -34.31 -0.31 39.38
CA ARG A 126 -34.75 -1.69 39.63
C ARG A 126 -36.19 -1.80 40.15
N LYS A 127 -36.70 -0.76 40.83
CA LYS A 127 -38.12 -0.69 41.23
C LYS A 127 -39.02 -0.30 40.05
N ILE A 128 -38.56 0.61 39.19
CA ILE A 128 -39.29 1.01 37.97
C ILE A 128 -39.43 -0.18 37.01
N PHE A 129 -38.35 -0.93 36.80
CA PHE A 129 -38.34 -2.12 35.94
C PHE A 129 -39.29 -3.22 36.44
N ASN A 130 -39.31 -3.48 37.75
CA ASN A 130 -40.21 -4.48 38.34
C ASN A 130 -41.69 -4.04 38.31
N ALA A 131 -41.99 -2.75 38.49
CA ALA A 131 -43.36 -2.23 38.38
C ALA A 131 -43.90 -2.34 36.94
N LEU A 132 -43.08 -2.04 35.92
CA LEU A 132 -43.44 -2.21 34.51
C LEU A 132 -43.72 -3.68 34.13
N LEU A 133 -43.05 -4.63 34.78
CA LEU A 133 -43.33 -6.07 34.58
C LEU A 133 -44.68 -6.51 35.17
N GLU A 134 -45.26 -5.79 36.13
CA GLU A 134 -46.54 -6.15 36.75
C GLU A 134 -47.76 -5.68 35.94
N ASP A 135 -47.58 -4.82 34.93
CA ASP A 135 -48.63 -4.28 34.07
C ASP A 135 -48.69 -4.92 32.65
N MET A 136 -47.75 -5.82 32.33
CA MET A 136 -47.69 -6.49 31.01
C MET A 136 -48.65 -7.68 30.88
N ASP A 137 -49.17 -7.95 29.68
CA ASP A 137 -50.02 -9.12 29.41
C ASP A 137 -49.36 -10.45 29.84
N ALA A 138 -50.18 -11.35 30.41
CA ALA A 138 -49.71 -12.61 31.01
C ALA A 138 -48.80 -13.46 30.11
N PRO A 139 -49.07 -13.65 28.80
CA PRO A 139 -48.19 -14.43 27.92
C PRO A 139 -46.78 -13.83 27.77
N LEU A 140 -46.66 -12.50 27.78
CA LEU A 140 -45.36 -11.80 27.69
C LEU A 140 -44.60 -11.84 29.02
N ARG A 141 -45.30 -11.78 30.16
CA ARG A 141 -44.72 -12.06 31.49
C ARG A 141 -44.18 -13.48 31.58
N ASP A 142 -44.94 -14.46 31.13
CA ASP A 142 -44.52 -15.86 31.19
C ASP A 142 -43.43 -16.16 30.15
N TYR A 143 -43.42 -15.51 29.00
CA TYR A 143 -42.27 -15.53 28.07
C TYR A 143 -40.99 -14.93 28.68
N TYR A 144 -41.09 -13.80 29.41
CA TYR A 144 -39.94 -13.23 30.11
C TYR A 144 -39.47 -14.07 31.32
N ARG A 145 -40.38 -14.77 32.00
CA ARG A 145 -40.02 -15.77 33.01
C ARG A 145 -39.35 -16.97 32.37
N GLN A 146 -39.91 -17.53 31.29
CA GLN A 146 -39.28 -18.61 30.53
C GLN A 146 -37.89 -18.22 30.01
N LEU A 147 -37.69 -16.98 29.52
CA LEU A 147 -36.37 -16.49 29.13
C LEU A 147 -35.40 -16.34 30.32
N ARG A 148 -35.90 -15.94 31.49
CA ARG A 148 -35.09 -15.83 32.72
C ARG A 148 -34.71 -17.22 33.27
N ASP A 149 -35.67 -18.14 33.28
CA ASP A 149 -35.48 -19.50 33.77
C ASP A 149 -34.66 -20.33 32.76
N ALA A 150 -34.80 -20.11 31.45
CA ALA A 150 -33.88 -20.62 30.44
C ALA A 150 -32.44 -20.09 30.63
N LYS A 151 -32.28 -18.86 31.13
CA LYS A 151 -30.98 -18.31 31.55
C LYS A 151 -30.48 -18.83 32.90
N GLN A 152 -31.29 -19.56 33.66
CA GLN A 152 -30.89 -20.25 34.89
C GLN A 152 -30.83 -21.78 34.74
N LEU A 153 -31.38 -22.33 33.65
CA LEU A 153 -31.24 -23.75 33.26
C LEU A 153 -30.05 -24.01 32.34
N SER A 154 -29.33 -22.97 31.88
CA SER A 154 -28.00 -23.12 31.30
C SER A 154 -26.93 -23.29 32.38
N SER A 155 -27.05 -24.38 33.16
CA SER A 155 -25.83 -25.07 33.57
C SER A 155 -25.11 -25.49 32.28
N PRO A 156 -23.77 -25.43 32.20
CA PRO A 156 -23.06 -25.82 30.98
C PRO A 156 -23.52 -27.23 30.59
N PRO A 157 -23.70 -27.53 29.29
CA PRO A 157 -23.85 -28.92 28.88
C PRO A 157 -22.66 -29.69 29.46
N ASN A 158 -22.88 -30.93 29.90
CA ASN A 158 -21.80 -31.77 30.38
C ASN A 158 -20.93 -32.13 29.17
N ILE A 159 -19.97 -31.24 28.85
CA ILE A 159 -19.05 -31.37 27.72
C ILE A 159 -18.33 -32.70 27.95
N PRO A 160 -18.35 -33.63 26.98
CA PRO A 160 -17.42 -34.74 27.00
C PRO A 160 -16.02 -34.14 27.00
N GLN A 161 -15.34 -34.16 28.15
CA GLN A 161 -13.91 -33.86 28.18
C GLN A 161 -13.26 -34.82 27.19
N ASN A 162 -12.54 -34.26 26.22
CA ASN A 162 -12.02 -34.92 25.02
C ASN A 162 -12.99 -35.08 23.82
N ILE A 163 -13.53 -33.96 23.31
CA ILE A 163 -13.47 -33.74 21.86
C ILE A 163 -12.16 -32.98 21.64
N ASP A 164 -11.21 -33.58 20.93
CA ASP A 164 -10.01 -32.85 20.53
C ASP A 164 -10.38 -31.83 19.46
N HIS A 165 -10.31 -30.54 19.82
CA HIS A 165 -10.55 -29.45 18.87
C HIS A 165 -9.53 -29.50 17.71
N THR A 166 -8.34 -30.06 17.94
CA THR A 166 -7.29 -30.29 16.94
C THR A 166 -7.76 -31.30 15.90
N ASP A 167 -8.18 -32.51 16.31
CA ASP A 167 -8.72 -33.54 15.39
C ASP A 167 -9.88 -33.01 14.53
N ALA A 168 -10.79 -32.22 15.13
CA ALA A 168 -11.92 -31.63 14.42
C ALA A 168 -11.50 -30.52 13.44
N ILE A 169 -10.46 -29.75 13.76
CA ILE A 169 -9.86 -28.74 12.87
C ILE A 169 -9.14 -29.44 11.71
N ASP A 170 -8.33 -30.46 11.99
CA ASP A 170 -7.53 -31.18 11.01
C ASP A 170 -8.41 -31.96 10.03
N ALA A 171 -9.52 -32.56 10.50
CA ALA A 171 -10.53 -33.17 9.66
C ALA A 171 -11.19 -32.15 8.69
N LEU A 172 -11.51 -30.95 9.17
CA LEU A 172 -12.03 -29.87 8.32
C LEU A 172 -10.98 -29.36 7.33
N GLU A 173 -9.70 -29.27 7.73
CA GLU A 173 -8.61 -28.87 6.82
C GLU A 173 -8.37 -29.92 5.73
N ALA A 174 -8.49 -31.22 6.06
CA ALA A 174 -8.44 -32.30 5.08
C ALA A 174 -9.62 -32.25 4.09
N GLU A 175 -10.86 -32.08 4.56
CA GLU A 175 -12.04 -31.97 3.68
C GLU A 175 -11.99 -30.72 2.79
N ILE A 176 -11.60 -29.57 3.33
CA ILE A 176 -11.39 -28.33 2.55
C ILE A 176 -10.34 -28.56 1.46
N LYS A 177 -9.22 -29.22 1.79
CA LYS A 177 -8.14 -29.50 0.84
C LYS A 177 -8.61 -30.41 -0.30
N GLU A 178 -9.31 -31.51 0.00
CA GLU A 178 -9.85 -32.43 -1.02
C GLU A 178 -10.82 -31.69 -1.97
N LEU A 179 -11.71 -30.86 -1.41
CA LEU A 179 -12.64 -30.06 -2.22
C LEU A 179 -11.92 -29.01 -3.09
N VAL A 180 -10.85 -28.38 -2.61
CA VAL A 180 -10.06 -27.41 -3.40
C VAL A 180 -9.24 -28.09 -4.50
N GLU A 181 -8.68 -29.28 -4.24
CA GLU A 181 -7.91 -30.05 -5.22
C GLU A 181 -8.79 -30.60 -6.36
N ALA A 182 -10.07 -30.84 -6.11
CA ALA A 182 -11.04 -31.29 -7.11
C ALA A 182 -11.57 -30.18 -8.05
N ILE A 183 -11.26 -28.90 -7.81
CA ILE A 183 -11.58 -27.79 -8.74
C ILE A 183 -10.41 -27.60 -9.73
N PRO A 184 -10.63 -27.60 -11.07
CA PRO A 184 -9.57 -27.32 -12.04
C PRO A 184 -8.98 -25.92 -11.85
N GLU A 185 -7.66 -25.79 -12.00
CA GLU A 185 -6.95 -24.51 -11.74
C GLU A 185 -7.46 -23.34 -12.61
N SER A 186 -7.78 -23.61 -13.88
CA SER A 186 -8.38 -22.65 -14.81
C SER A 186 -9.79 -22.17 -14.40
N VAL A 187 -10.47 -22.91 -13.53
CA VAL A 187 -11.79 -22.53 -12.98
C VAL A 187 -11.63 -21.71 -11.70
N LYS A 188 -10.67 -22.03 -10.82
CA LYS A 188 -10.49 -21.36 -9.52
C LYS A 188 -10.39 -19.83 -9.62
N ILE A 189 -9.59 -19.32 -10.55
CA ILE A 189 -9.39 -17.89 -10.77
C ILE A 189 -10.71 -17.20 -11.15
N ARG A 190 -11.41 -17.77 -12.15
CA ARG A 190 -12.71 -17.26 -12.64
C ARG A 190 -13.75 -17.31 -11.53
N LEU A 191 -13.77 -18.40 -10.75
CA LEU A 191 -14.70 -18.64 -9.66
C LEU A 191 -14.53 -17.60 -8.54
N ASN A 192 -13.28 -17.29 -8.14
CA ASN A 192 -13.02 -16.20 -7.20
C ASN A 192 -13.58 -14.86 -7.72
N GLY A 193 -13.35 -14.54 -9.00
CA GLY A 193 -13.92 -13.36 -9.65
C GLY A 193 -15.46 -13.31 -9.63
N VAL A 194 -16.14 -14.43 -9.88
CA VAL A 194 -17.62 -14.52 -9.79
C VAL A 194 -18.11 -14.24 -8.37
N PHE A 195 -17.49 -14.86 -7.35
CA PHE A 195 -17.87 -14.65 -5.95
C PHE A 195 -17.63 -13.21 -5.50
N HIS A 196 -16.46 -12.64 -5.84
CA HIS A 196 -16.06 -11.27 -5.52
C HIS A 196 -17.04 -10.26 -6.14
N ALA A 197 -17.26 -10.35 -7.45
CA ALA A 197 -18.17 -9.48 -8.16
C ALA A 197 -19.62 -9.60 -7.67
N THR A 198 -20.12 -10.80 -7.39
CA THR A 198 -21.47 -10.99 -6.87
C THR A 198 -21.64 -10.33 -5.49
N GLY A 199 -20.63 -10.40 -4.62
CA GLY A 199 -20.63 -9.72 -3.32
C GLY A 199 -20.61 -8.19 -3.45
N ILE A 200 -19.76 -7.66 -4.34
CA ILE A 200 -19.65 -6.23 -4.67
C ILE A 200 -20.94 -5.67 -5.26
N PHE A 201 -21.57 -6.40 -6.20
CA PHE A 201 -22.88 -6.06 -6.73
C PHE A 201 -23.97 -6.10 -5.65
N GLY A 202 -23.94 -7.08 -4.75
CA GLY A 202 -24.86 -7.16 -3.60
C GLY A 202 -24.79 -5.92 -2.72
N THR A 203 -23.57 -5.55 -2.33
CA THR A 203 -23.26 -4.36 -1.50
C THR A 203 -23.77 -3.05 -2.09
N MET A 204 -23.77 -2.91 -3.42
CA MET A 204 -24.21 -1.67 -4.07
C MET A 204 -25.68 -1.67 -4.52
N PHE A 205 -26.19 -2.79 -5.04
CA PHE A 205 -27.41 -2.81 -5.85
C PHE A 205 -28.52 -3.77 -5.37
N GLY A 206 -28.29 -4.50 -4.29
CA GLY A 206 -29.31 -5.34 -3.67
C GLY A 206 -30.58 -4.55 -3.35
N GLN A 207 -31.74 -5.03 -3.80
CA GLN A 207 -33.00 -4.30 -3.72
C GLN A 207 -33.55 -4.28 -2.27
N PRO A 208 -34.24 -3.20 -1.85
CA PRO A 208 -34.90 -3.14 -0.54
C PRO A 208 -35.89 -4.29 -0.33
N GLY A 209 -35.94 -4.82 0.89
CA GLY A 209 -36.77 -5.97 1.27
C GLY A 209 -36.27 -7.32 0.75
N SER A 210 -35.04 -7.40 0.20
CA SER A 210 -34.42 -8.64 -0.27
C SER A 210 -33.36 -9.16 0.71
N PRO A 211 -32.79 -10.38 0.51
CA PRO A 211 -31.79 -10.95 1.42
C PRO A 211 -30.50 -10.15 1.57
N VAL A 212 -30.23 -9.23 0.63
CA VAL A 212 -29.10 -8.28 0.68
C VAL A 212 -29.62 -6.93 0.21
N GLU A 213 -29.64 -5.94 1.10
CA GLU A 213 -29.97 -4.56 0.74
C GLU A 213 -28.67 -3.80 0.42
N GLY A 214 -28.60 -3.27 -0.79
CA GLY A 214 -27.49 -2.50 -1.29
C GLY A 214 -27.63 -1.01 -1.02
N ILE A 215 -26.53 -0.28 -1.19
CA ILE A 215 -26.44 1.14 -0.85
C ILE A 215 -27.17 2.05 -1.84
N ALA A 216 -27.12 1.76 -3.14
CA ALA A 216 -27.68 2.57 -4.22
C ALA A 216 -28.53 1.74 -5.19
N PRO A 217 -29.61 1.07 -4.71
CA PRO A 217 -30.36 0.07 -5.45
C PRO A 217 -31.07 0.59 -6.72
N HIS A 218 -31.34 1.89 -6.82
CA HIS A 218 -32.03 2.49 -7.97
C HIS A 218 -31.08 3.11 -9.03
N CYS A 219 -29.76 3.03 -8.84
CA CYS A 219 -28.80 3.42 -9.86
C CYS A 219 -28.71 2.37 -10.98
N THR A 220 -28.21 2.76 -12.15
CA THR A 220 -27.92 1.84 -13.25
C THR A 220 -26.49 1.30 -13.12
N ALA A 221 -26.30 -0.01 -13.28
CA ALA A 221 -24.97 -0.62 -13.24
C ALA A 221 -24.66 -1.47 -14.48
N ILE A 222 -23.38 -1.47 -14.86
CA ILE A 222 -22.83 -2.23 -15.98
C ILE A 222 -21.64 -3.06 -15.47
N ASN A 223 -21.79 -4.38 -15.43
CA ASN A 223 -20.71 -5.31 -15.16
C ASN A 223 -19.82 -5.42 -16.42
N ILE A 224 -18.53 -5.13 -16.25
CA ILE A 224 -17.51 -5.34 -17.28
C ILE A 224 -16.52 -6.37 -16.70
N PRO A 225 -16.64 -7.65 -17.09
CA PRO A 225 -15.72 -8.69 -16.66
C PRO A 225 -14.26 -8.37 -16.97
N LEU A 226 -13.35 -8.72 -16.05
CA LEU A 226 -11.89 -8.67 -16.22
C LEU A 226 -11.27 -10.07 -16.15
N PHE A 227 -11.83 -10.95 -15.32
CA PHE A 227 -11.26 -12.26 -14.99
C PHE A 227 -11.72 -13.41 -15.90
N GLU A 228 -12.23 -13.14 -17.11
CA GLU A 228 -12.52 -14.16 -18.13
C GLU A 228 -11.26 -14.47 -18.96
N THR A 229 -10.19 -14.88 -18.27
CA THR A 229 -8.90 -15.26 -18.88
C THR A 229 -8.39 -16.58 -18.29
N ALA A 230 -7.46 -17.25 -19.00
CA ALA A 230 -6.86 -18.50 -18.53
C ALA A 230 -5.87 -18.29 -17.37
N THR A 231 -5.27 -17.10 -17.25
CA THR A 231 -4.30 -16.76 -16.21
C THR A 231 -4.59 -15.41 -15.54
N THR A 232 -4.17 -15.23 -14.29
CA THR A 232 -4.28 -13.96 -13.54
C THR A 232 -3.51 -12.81 -14.16
N GLY A 233 -2.36 -13.09 -14.80
CA GLY A 233 -1.51 -12.07 -15.43
C GLY A 233 -2.15 -11.40 -16.65
N GLU A 234 -3.05 -12.09 -17.35
CA GLU A 234 -3.77 -11.55 -18.51
C GLU A 234 -4.96 -10.68 -18.09
N ALA A 235 -5.74 -11.11 -17.09
CA ALA A 235 -6.89 -10.37 -16.56
C ALA A 235 -6.50 -8.96 -16.07
N LEU A 236 -5.37 -8.89 -15.35
CA LEU A 236 -4.85 -7.67 -14.76
C LEU A 236 -3.71 -7.04 -15.58
N SER A 237 -3.56 -7.41 -16.86
CA SER A 237 -2.55 -6.81 -17.71
C SER A 237 -2.82 -5.30 -17.89
N PRO A 238 -1.77 -4.46 -18.05
CA PRO A 238 -1.95 -3.03 -18.29
C PRO A 238 -2.79 -2.70 -19.52
N LEU A 239 -2.78 -3.57 -20.53
CA LEU A 239 -3.58 -3.42 -21.74
C LEU A 239 -5.06 -3.72 -21.45
N SER A 240 -5.35 -4.83 -20.77
CA SER A 240 -6.71 -5.24 -20.37
C SER A 240 -7.39 -4.16 -19.52
N LEU A 241 -6.68 -3.63 -18.51
CA LEU A 241 -7.19 -2.56 -17.65
C LEU A 241 -7.41 -1.26 -18.44
N ALA A 242 -6.48 -0.87 -19.32
CA ALA A 242 -6.66 0.32 -20.15
C ALA A 242 -7.87 0.21 -21.10
N HIS A 243 -8.10 -0.96 -21.71
CA HIS A 243 -9.32 -1.21 -22.49
C HIS A 243 -10.59 -1.13 -21.63
N ALA A 244 -10.57 -1.66 -20.41
CA ALA A 244 -11.71 -1.61 -19.48
C ALA A 244 -12.09 -0.17 -19.10
N PHE A 245 -11.13 0.70 -18.78
CA PHE A 245 -11.37 2.12 -18.51
C PHE A 245 -11.93 2.84 -19.75
N ASN A 246 -11.36 2.61 -20.93
CA ASN A 246 -11.85 3.18 -22.18
C ASN A 246 -13.28 2.74 -22.49
N LEU A 247 -13.60 1.45 -22.38
CA LEU A 247 -14.96 0.93 -22.59
C LEU A 247 -15.95 1.53 -21.59
N ALA A 248 -15.60 1.62 -20.31
CA ALA A 248 -16.46 2.22 -19.29
C ALA A 248 -16.75 3.70 -19.57
N ARG A 249 -15.73 4.48 -19.97
CA ARG A 249 -15.88 5.86 -20.43
C ARG A 249 -16.80 5.98 -21.64
N ASP A 250 -16.62 5.12 -22.64
CA ASP A 250 -17.37 5.17 -23.89
C ASP A 250 -18.84 4.75 -23.72
N LEU A 251 -19.16 3.97 -22.68
CA LEU A 251 -20.53 3.68 -22.22
C LEU A 251 -21.22 4.86 -21.51
N GLY A 252 -20.49 5.97 -21.27
CA GLY A 252 -21.01 7.20 -20.67
C GLY A 252 -21.42 7.01 -19.22
N VAL A 253 -20.57 6.36 -18.41
CA VAL A 253 -20.80 6.19 -16.97
C VAL A 253 -20.36 7.40 -16.16
N HIS A 254 -20.90 7.55 -14.95
CA HIS A 254 -20.58 8.64 -14.02
C HIS A 254 -19.55 8.21 -12.98
N ILE A 255 -19.53 6.91 -12.66
CA ILE A 255 -18.62 6.30 -11.71
C ILE A 255 -18.06 5.01 -12.31
N ILE A 256 -16.76 4.77 -12.14
CA ILE A 256 -16.10 3.49 -12.41
C ILE A 256 -15.65 2.92 -11.07
N HIS A 257 -16.26 1.82 -10.67
CA HIS A 257 -15.75 0.97 -9.59
C HIS A 257 -14.72 0.01 -10.19
N CYS A 258 -13.44 0.21 -9.87
CA CYS A 258 -12.39 -0.73 -10.23
C CYS A 258 -12.09 -1.62 -9.03
N ALA A 259 -12.63 -2.85 -9.05
CA ALA A 259 -12.40 -3.85 -8.00
C ALA A 259 -11.01 -4.51 -8.12
N ALA A 260 -10.37 -4.37 -9.29
CA ALA A 260 -9.03 -4.84 -9.57
C ALA A 260 -7.94 -4.00 -8.88
N CYS A 261 -6.94 -4.71 -8.33
CA CYS A 261 -5.65 -4.17 -7.92
C CYS A 261 -4.55 -4.78 -8.79
N HIS A 262 -3.78 -3.95 -9.48
CA HIS A 262 -2.50 -4.33 -10.06
C HIS A 262 -1.38 -3.81 -9.13
N PRO A 263 -0.66 -4.67 -8.40
CA PRO A 263 0.34 -4.24 -7.43
C PRO A 263 1.51 -3.47 -8.04
N THR A 264 1.99 -2.44 -7.34
CA THR A 264 3.20 -1.69 -7.67
C THR A 264 3.94 -1.26 -6.41
N GLN A 265 5.26 -1.40 -6.40
CA GLN A 265 6.13 -0.99 -5.29
C GLN A 265 6.47 0.50 -5.32
N THR A 266 6.38 1.13 -6.49
CA THR A 266 6.87 2.50 -6.71
C THR A 266 5.77 3.55 -6.70
N GLY A 267 4.50 3.13 -6.66
CA GLY A 267 3.34 4.00 -6.84
C GLY A 267 3.11 4.46 -8.28
N PHE A 268 3.99 4.10 -9.22
CA PHE A 268 3.78 4.34 -10.65
C PHE A 268 2.98 3.20 -11.29
N ALA A 269 2.16 3.56 -12.27
CA ALA A 269 1.48 2.61 -13.16
C ALA A 269 2.12 2.61 -14.55
N HIS A 270 1.82 1.59 -15.35
CA HIS A 270 2.12 1.61 -16.78
C HIS A 270 1.33 2.75 -17.46
N GLU A 271 2.01 3.48 -18.35
CA GLU A 271 1.50 4.65 -19.07
C GLU A 271 0.10 4.48 -19.71
N MET A 272 -0.22 3.29 -20.23
CA MET A 272 -1.53 2.99 -20.83
C MET A 272 -2.68 3.10 -19.82
N ILE A 273 -2.48 2.58 -18.60
CA ILE A 273 -3.48 2.66 -17.52
C ILE A 273 -3.60 4.12 -17.07
N GLN A 274 -2.45 4.80 -16.87
CA GLN A 274 -2.42 6.19 -16.42
C GLN A 274 -3.16 7.13 -17.40
N LYS A 275 -2.94 6.97 -18.71
CA LYS A 275 -3.66 7.73 -19.76
C LYS A 275 -5.16 7.42 -19.77
N ALA A 276 -5.57 6.16 -19.66
CA ALA A 276 -6.98 5.79 -19.66
C ALA A 276 -7.72 6.32 -18.41
N VAL A 277 -7.08 6.24 -17.23
CA VAL A 277 -7.56 6.81 -15.96
C VAL A 277 -7.69 8.33 -16.04
N GLN A 278 -6.67 9.02 -16.56
CA GLN A 278 -6.70 10.46 -16.78
C GLN A 278 -7.85 10.88 -17.71
N GLN A 279 -8.05 10.19 -18.83
CA GLN A 279 -9.13 10.47 -19.78
C GLN A 279 -10.53 10.27 -19.19
N CYS A 280 -10.70 9.37 -18.22
CA CYS A 280 -11.96 9.23 -17.48
C CYS A 280 -12.20 10.44 -16.57
N GLN A 281 -11.16 10.91 -15.87
CA GLN A 281 -11.23 12.06 -14.95
C GLN A 281 -11.49 13.37 -15.71
N GLU A 282 -10.83 13.57 -16.86
CA GLU A 282 -11.07 14.70 -17.77
C GLU A 282 -12.51 14.74 -18.29
N ASN A 283 -13.16 13.58 -18.39
CA ASN A 283 -14.58 13.44 -18.75
C ASN A 283 -15.55 13.46 -17.54
N ASN A 284 -15.12 13.95 -16.37
CA ASN A 284 -15.93 14.06 -15.15
C ASN A 284 -16.50 12.70 -14.67
N ILE A 285 -15.69 11.63 -14.79
CA ILE A 285 -16.01 10.29 -14.28
C ILE A 285 -15.24 10.05 -12.98
N LEU A 286 -15.95 9.71 -11.90
CA LEU A 286 -15.33 9.34 -10.63
C LEU A 286 -14.77 7.91 -10.71
N ILE A 287 -13.49 7.71 -10.41
CA ILE A 287 -12.94 6.36 -10.24
C ILE A 287 -12.80 6.08 -8.75
N VAL A 288 -13.33 4.94 -8.31
CA VAL A 288 -13.21 4.42 -6.94
C VAL A 288 -12.51 3.07 -7.01
N ALA A 289 -11.49 2.86 -6.17
CA ALA A 289 -10.73 1.61 -6.13
C ALA A 289 -10.25 1.28 -4.71
N PRO A 290 -10.14 -0.01 -4.34
CA PRO A 290 -9.59 -0.40 -3.05
C PRO A 290 -8.09 -0.10 -2.97
N ALA A 291 -7.61 0.28 -1.78
CA ALA A 291 -6.17 0.49 -1.54
C ALA A 291 -5.37 -0.83 -1.62
N GLY A 292 -6.02 -1.98 -1.38
CA GLY A 292 -5.43 -3.32 -1.31
C GLY A 292 -5.30 -3.86 0.12
N ASN A 293 -4.98 -5.14 0.24
CA ASN A 293 -5.04 -5.92 1.49
C ASN A 293 -3.66 -6.48 1.91
N ASP A 294 -2.60 -5.82 1.46
CA ASP A 294 -1.21 -6.27 1.55
C ASP A 294 -0.49 -5.62 2.74
N LYS A 295 -1.20 -5.17 3.78
CA LYS A 295 -0.68 -4.52 5.02
C LYS A 295 0.08 -3.20 4.81
N GLY A 296 0.17 -2.70 3.58
CA GLY A 296 1.05 -1.62 3.15
C GLY A 296 2.36 -2.09 2.48
N GLU A 297 2.45 -3.37 2.09
CA GLU A 297 3.58 -3.95 1.35
C GLU A 297 3.70 -3.43 -0.09
N CYS A 298 2.60 -2.96 -0.68
CA CYS A 298 2.58 -2.37 -2.01
C CYS A 298 1.43 -1.37 -2.18
N PHE A 299 1.44 -0.64 -3.28
CA PHE A 299 0.29 0.14 -3.75
C PHE A 299 -0.49 -0.63 -4.82
N CYS A 300 -1.80 -0.47 -4.85
CA CYS A 300 -2.67 -0.89 -5.95
C CYS A 300 -2.82 0.19 -7.02
N VAL A 301 -2.56 -0.16 -8.28
CA VAL A 301 -3.08 0.55 -9.47
C VAL A 301 -4.49 0.00 -9.76
N PRO A 302 -5.51 0.84 -10.02
CA PRO A 302 -5.45 2.28 -10.28
C PRO A 302 -5.45 3.16 -9.01
N ALA A 303 -5.70 2.61 -7.83
CA ALA A 303 -6.01 3.39 -6.62
C ALA A 303 -4.94 4.45 -6.26
N VAL A 304 -3.67 4.19 -6.59
CA VAL A 304 -2.52 5.08 -6.33
C VAL A 304 -2.36 6.20 -7.36
N LEU A 305 -3.05 6.11 -8.50
CA LEU A 305 -2.99 7.14 -9.54
C LEU A 305 -3.70 8.42 -9.10
N PRO A 306 -3.18 9.61 -9.48
CA PRO A 306 -3.77 10.89 -9.08
C PRO A 306 -5.28 10.97 -9.34
N ASN A 307 -6.01 11.61 -8.43
CA ASN A 307 -7.46 11.86 -8.49
C ASN A 307 -8.36 10.60 -8.51
N VAL A 308 -7.82 9.39 -8.31
CA VAL A 308 -8.64 8.22 -7.97
C VAL A 308 -9.05 8.30 -6.49
N LEU A 309 -10.31 8.02 -6.17
CA LEU A 309 -10.74 7.87 -4.78
C LEU A 309 -10.29 6.49 -4.28
N SER A 310 -9.15 6.47 -3.59
CA SER A 310 -8.62 5.25 -2.97
C SER A 310 -9.41 4.93 -1.70
N VAL A 311 -9.70 3.66 -1.44
CA VAL A 311 -10.51 3.27 -0.27
C VAL A 311 -9.81 2.24 0.58
N GLY A 312 -9.44 2.63 1.80
CA GLY A 312 -8.94 1.76 2.84
C GLY A 312 -10.07 1.21 3.72
N MET A 313 -9.77 0.16 4.47
CA MET A 313 -10.76 -0.54 5.29
C MET A 313 -10.66 -0.17 6.78
N MET A 314 -11.80 0.14 7.36
CA MET A 314 -12.05 0.27 8.79
C MET A 314 -12.78 -0.98 9.33
N LYS A 315 -12.41 -1.39 10.53
CA LYS A 315 -13.08 -2.42 11.34
C LYS A 315 -14.30 -1.85 12.08
N ASP A 316 -15.13 -2.74 12.66
CA ASP A 316 -16.33 -2.37 13.43
C ASP A 316 -16.02 -1.51 14.66
N ASP A 317 -14.79 -1.62 15.20
CA ASP A 317 -14.25 -0.82 16.31
C ASP A 317 -13.79 0.60 15.91
N GLY A 318 -13.86 0.95 14.61
CA GLY A 318 -13.41 2.23 14.08
C GLY A 318 -11.91 2.33 13.80
N GLN A 319 -11.14 1.26 14.02
CA GLN A 319 -9.71 1.18 13.72
C GLN A 319 -9.47 0.83 12.23
N PRO A 320 -8.35 1.25 11.62
CA PRO A 320 -7.92 0.69 10.34
C PRO A 320 -7.68 -0.82 10.46
N ALA A 321 -8.06 -1.57 9.43
CA ALA A 321 -7.70 -2.99 9.32
C ALA A 321 -6.18 -3.12 9.14
N SER A 322 -5.55 -4.02 9.89
CA SER A 322 -4.08 -4.20 9.88
C SER A 322 -3.53 -4.59 8.49
N TYR A 323 -4.37 -5.20 7.67
CA TYR A 323 -4.07 -5.56 6.28
C TYR A 323 -4.40 -4.47 5.25
N SER A 324 -5.11 -3.40 5.59
CA SER A 324 -5.39 -2.33 4.62
C SER A 324 -4.10 -1.61 4.22
N ASN A 325 -3.85 -1.48 2.91
CA ASN A 325 -2.72 -0.67 2.42
C ASN A 325 -2.93 0.82 2.72
N TRP A 326 -1.83 1.55 2.88
CA TRP A 326 -1.79 2.97 3.28
C TRP A 326 -0.51 3.66 2.79
N GLY A 327 -0.38 4.96 3.07
CA GLY A 327 0.82 5.75 2.73
C GLY A 327 0.85 6.26 1.28
N GLY A 328 1.96 6.91 0.91
CA GLY A 328 2.15 7.51 -0.42
C GLY A 328 1.00 8.44 -0.81
N GLN A 329 0.49 8.30 -2.05
CA GLN A 329 -0.63 9.11 -2.53
C GLN A 329 -1.93 8.89 -1.74
N TYR A 330 -2.12 7.72 -1.10
CA TYR A 330 -3.33 7.43 -0.33
C TYR A 330 -3.52 8.41 0.84
N GLN A 331 -2.45 9.01 1.36
CA GLN A 331 -2.53 10.02 2.42
C GLN A 331 -3.32 11.28 2.00
N HIS A 332 -3.45 11.55 0.69
CA HIS A 332 -4.06 12.76 0.15
C HIS A 332 -5.30 12.51 -0.72
N GLN A 333 -5.49 11.28 -1.22
CA GLN A 333 -6.64 10.90 -2.04
C GLN A 333 -7.39 9.65 -1.56
N GLY A 334 -7.00 9.11 -0.40
CA GLY A 334 -7.61 7.93 0.19
C GLY A 334 -8.57 8.25 1.34
N ILE A 335 -9.64 7.46 1.49
CA ILE A 335 -10.59 7.55 2.59
C ILE A 335 -10.77 6.18 3.26
N LEU A 336 -10.92 6.16 4.59
CA LEU A 336 -11.15 4.93 5.36
C LEU A 336 -12.66 4.69 5.54
N ALA A 337 -13.16 3.54 5.11
CA ALA A 337 -14.58 3.19 5.18
C ALA A 337 -14.80 1.80 5.81
N PRO A 338 -15.96 1.52 6.43
CA PRO A 338 -16.26 0.20 6.99
C PRO A 338 -16.08 -0.92 5.96
N GLY A 339 -15.47 -2.03 6.38
CA GLY A 339 -15.30 -3.21 5.52
C GLY A 339 -15.28 -4.54 6.27
N GLU A 340 -15.58 -4.55 7.57
CA GLU A 340 -15.68 -5.78 8.36
C GLU A 340 -17.13 -6.28 8.39
N ASN A 341 -17.35 -7.59 8.46
CA ASN A 341 -18.67 -8.21 8.67
C ASN A 341 -19.77 -7.78 7.65
N ILE A 342 -19.41 -7.30 6.45
CA ILE A 342 -20.33 -6.76 5.44
C ILE A 342 -21.23 -7.87 4.89
N VAL A 343 -22.55 -7.62 4.85
CA VAL A 343 -23.51 -8.57 4.27
C VAL A 343 -23.43 -8.49 2.75
N ALA A 344 -23.07 -9.60 2.12
CA ALA A 344 -22.79 -9.68 0.69
C ALA A 344 -23.55 -10.85 0.04
N ALA A 345 -23.95 -10.67 -1.22
CA ALA A 345 -24.56 -11.73 -2.02
C ALA A 345 -23.51 -12.77 -2.46
N GLN A 346 -23.97 -13.97 -2.78
CA GLN A 346 -23.14 -15.08 -3.26
C GLN A 346 -23.74 -15.67 -4.53
N PRO A 347 -22.92 -16.15 -5.48
CA PRO A 347 -23.42 -16.84 -6.66
C PRO A 347 -24.04 -18.20 -6.27
N GLY A 348 -24.97 -18.70 -7.09
CA GLY A 348 -25.55 -20.04 -6.93
C GLY A 348 -26.51 -20.24 -5.73
N THR A 349 -26.56 -19.32 -4.76
CA THR A 349 -27.50 -19.32 -3.62
C THR A 349 -28.21 -17.97 -3.49
N ASN A 350 -29.27 -17.88 -2.68
CA ASN A 350 -29.86 -16.59 -2.23
C ASN A 350 -29.52 -16.31 -0.75
N GLU A 351 -28.79 -17.19 -0.09
CA GLU A 351 -28.31 -17.00 1.28
C GLU A 351 -27.10 -16.05 1.28
N PRO A 352 -27.16 -14.93 2.00
CA PRO A 352 -26.04 -13.99 2.09
C PRO A 352 -24.93 -14.54 2.96
N ALA A 353 -23.70 -14.10 2.71
CA ALA A 353 -22.56 -14.31 3.60
C ALA A 353 -22.11 -12.99 4.23
N ARG A 354 -21.45 -13.05 5.38
CA ARG A 354 -20.63 -11.94 5.87
C ARG A 354 -19.23 -12.06 5.30
N GLN A 355 -18.72 -10.97 4.74
CA GLN A 355 -17.40 -10.88 4.12
C GLN A 355 -16.62 -9.70 4.73
N GLU A 356 -15.31 -9.68 4.52
CA GLU A 356 -14.44 -8.58 4.93
C GLU A 356 -13.41 -8.23 3.85
N GLY A 357 -12.94 -6.98 3.83
CA GLY A 357 -11.84 -6.53 2.98
C GLY A 357 -12.01 -5.11 2.41
N THR A 358 -10.91 -4.51 1.93
CA THR A 358 -10.97 -3.21 1.21
C THR A 358 -11.88 -3.26 -0.04
N SER A 359 -11.97 -4.43 -0.68
CA SER A 359 -12.92 -4.73 -1.76
C SER A 359 -14.40 -4.64 -1.36
N LEU A 360 -14.74 -4.60 -0.08
CA LEU A 360 -16.09 -4.37 0.44
C LEU A 360 -16.26 -2.93 0.97
N SER A 361 -15.17 -2.25 1.35
CA SER A 361 -15.16 -0.81 1.66
C SER A 361 -15.28 0.08 0.41
N ALA A 362 -14.60 -0.29 -0.68
CA ALA A 362 -14.65 0.43 -1.95
C ALA A 362 -16.06 0.51 -2.60
N PRO A 363 -16.86 -0.59 -2.70
CA PRO A 363 -18.23 -0.52 -3.20
C PRO A 363 -19.14 0.29 -2.27
N LEU A 364 -18.89 0.30 -0.96
CA LEU A 364 -19.60 1.19 -0.03
C LEU A 364 -19.40 2.66 -0.40
N MET A 365 -18.15 3.09 -0.59
CA MET A 365 -17.86 4.47 -1.03
C MET A 365 -18.39 4.77 -2.44
N THR A 366 -18.42 3.77 -3.32
CA THR A 366 -18.99 3.89 -4.67
C THR A 366 -20.50 4.15 -4.60
N GLY A 367 -21.24 3.34 -3.82
CA GLY A 367 -22.67 3.49 -3.61
C GLY A 367 -23.02 4.85 -2.97
N LEU A 368 -22.32 5.25 -1.90
CA LEU A 368 -22.55 6.55 -1.26
C LEU A 368 -22.28 7.72 -2.23
N SER A 369 -21.23 7.62 -3.06
CA SER A 369 -20.95 8.61 -4.11
C SER A 369 -22.07 8.67 -5.15
N ALA A 370 -22.64 7.52 -5.52
CA ALA A 370 -23.77 7.44 -6.45
C ALA A 370 -25.04 8.08 -5.88
N LEU A 371 -25.32 7.90 -4.58
CA LEU A 371 -26.42 8.59 -3.90
C LEU A 371 -26.21 10.12 -3.89
N LEU A 372 -25.01 10.60 -3.61
CA LEU A 372 -24.69 12.03 -3.65
C LEU A 372 -24.84 12.63 -5.06
N MET A 373 -24.41 11.93 -6.10
CA MET A 373 -24.66 12.35 -7.50
C MET A 373 -26.14 12.29 -7.87
N SER A 374 -26.89 11.33 -7.32
CA SER A 374 -28.34 11.23 -7.52
C SER A 374 -29.07 12.42 -6.91
N LEU A 375 -28.63 12.93 -5.75
CA LEU A 375 -29.16 14.16 -5.15
C LEU A 375 -28.90 15.39 -6.02
N GLN A 376 -27.73 15.49 -6.67
CA GLN A 376 -27.44 16.58 -7.62
C GLN A 376 -28.49 16.58 -8.75
N LEU A 377 -28.72 15.42 -9.37
CA LEU A 377 -29.75 15.27 -10.42
C LEU A 377 -31.18 15.56 -9.95
N GLN A 378 -31.52 15.21 -8.72
CA GLN A 378 -32.85 15.47 -8.14
C GLN A 378 -33.05 16.96 -7.80
N ARG A 379 -31.96 17.69 -7.53
CA ARG A 379 -31.93 19.15 -7.38
C ARG A 379 -31.88 19.91 -8.71
N GLY A 380 -31.80 19.21 -9.85
CA GLY A 380 -31.67 19.81 -11.18
C GLY A 380 -30.25 20.24 -11.55
N GLU A 381 -29.25 19.80 -10.78
CA GLU A 381 -27.82 20.02 -11.05
C GLU A 381 -27.27 18.91 -11.95
N GLN A 382 -26.11 19.15 -12.56
CA GLN A 382 -25.36 18.09 -13.26
C GLN A 382 -24.47 17.33 -12.26
N PRO A 383 -24.30 15.99 -12.40
CA PRO A 383 -23.39 15.23 -11.57
C PRO A 383 -21.96 15.76 -11.69
N ASN A 384 -21.28 15.94 -10.56
CA ASN A 384 -19.91 16.43 -10.54
C ASN A 384 -19.01 15.48 -9.72
N ALA A 385 -18.24 14.66 -10.44
CA ALA A 385 -17.36 13.64 -9.89
C ALA A 385 -16.29 14.22 -8.96
N GLU A 386 -15.63 15.29 -9.40
CA GLU A 386 -14.56 15.91 -8.64
C GLU A 386 -15.09 16.62 -7.39
N ALA A 387 -16.26 17.25 -7.46
CA ALA A 387 -16.92 17.82 -6.29
C ALA A 387 -17.26 16.75 -5.24
N VAL A 388 -17.79 15.59 -5.68
CA VAL A 388 -18.08 14.46 -4.77
C VAL A 388 -16.79 13.89 -4.18
N ARG A 389 -15.74 13.70 -4.98
CA ARG A 389 -14.42 13.24 -4.51
C ARG A 389 -13.82 14.18 -3.46
N LEU A 390 -13.80 15.48 -3.75
CA LEU A 390 -13.27 16.50 -2.83
C LEU A 390 -14.14 16.65 -1.58
N ALA A 391 -15.47 16.49 -1.68
CA ALA A 391 -16.35 16.50 -0.51
C ALA A 391 -16.04 15.35 0.45
N TRP A 392 -15.72 14.15 -0.05
CA TRP A 392 -15.25 13.04 0.77
C TRP A 392 -13.93 13.36 1.48
N LEU A 393 -12.92 13.81 0.72
CA LEU A 393 -11.57 14.05 1.26
C LEU A 393 -11.54 15.24 2.24
N ASN A 394 -12.22 16.35 1.92
CA ASN A 394 -12.23 17.55 2.76
C ASN A 394 -13.09 17.43 4.03
N SER A 395 -13.97 16.43 4.09
CA SER A 395 -14.79 16.16 5.29
C SER A 395 -14.29 14.99 6.14
N ALA A 396 -13.33 14.22 5.63
CA ALA A 396 -12.82 13.02 6.28
C ALA A 396 -12.37 13.31 7.73
N LEU A 397 -12.78 12.46 8.66
CA LEU A 397 -12.49 12.64 10.08
C LEU A 397 -11.14 11.98 10.41
N PRO A 398 -10.10 12.72 10.78
CA PRO A 398 -8.80 12.12 11.10
C PRO A 398 -8.95 11.11 12.25
N CYS A 399 -8.03 10.15 12.29
CA CYS A 399 -7.91 9.24 13.42
C CYS A 399 -7.22 9.93 14.59
N ASP A 400 -7.66 9.61 15.79
CA ASP A 400 -7.14 10.17 17.03
C ASP A 400 -5.87 9.39 17.46
N PRO A 401 -4.70 10.04 17.55
CA PRO A 401 -3.45 9.40 17.96
C PRO A 401 -3.46 8.77 19.36
N GLU A 402 -4.41 9.13 20.24
CA GLU A 402 -4.58 8.46 21.53
C GLU A 402 -5.25 7.07 21.39
N THR A 403 -5.91 6.82 20.25
CA THR A 403 -6.68 5.59 20.01
C THR A 403 -6.14 4.73 18.86
N VAL A 404 -5.44 5.33 17.89
CA VAL A 404 -4.88 4.65 16.71
C VAL A 404 -3.36 4.83 16.73
N GLU A 405 -2.61 3.73 16.82
CA GLU A 405 -1.15 3.75 16.96
C GLU A 405 -0.42 4.34 15.74
N GLU A 406 -0.96 4.13 14.54
CA GLU A 406 -0.46 4.67 13.26
C GLU A 406 -1.61 5.43 12.55
N PRO A 407 -1.91 6.70 12.93
CA PRO A 407 -3.04 7.47 12.38
C PRO A 407 -3.03 7.64 10.86
N GLU A 408 -1.84 7.60 10.24
CA GLU A 408 -1.62 7.63 8.79
C GLU A 408 -2.26 6.43 8.06
N ARG A 409 -2.50 5.30 8.75
CA ARG A 409 -3.31 4.20 8.21
C ARG A 409 -4.74 4.59 7.90
N CYS A 410 -5.24 5.68 8.49
CA CYS A 410 -6.58 6.20 8.22
C CYS A 410 -6.65 7.07 6.96
N LEU A 411 -5.56 7.19 6.18
CA LEU A 411 -5.50 7.93 4.92
C LEU A 411 -5.83 9.42 5.16
N ALA A 412 -6.62 10.09 4.31
CA ALA A 412 -7.11 11.44 4.62
C ALA A 412 -8.04 11.48 5.85
N GLY A 413 -8.62 10.35 6.24
CA GLY A 413 -9.48 10.19 7.41
C GLY A 413 -10.60 9.18 7.19
N ARG A 414 -11.41 8.98 8.22
CA ARG A 414 -12.61 8.14 8.24
C ARG A 414 -13.78 8.81 7.52
N LEU A 415 -14.62 7.99 6.90
CA LEU A 415 -15.88 8.36 6.27
C LEU A 415 -16.73 9.33 7.13
N ASN A 416 -17.04 10.50 6.56
CA ASN A 416 -17.92 11.50 7.17
C ASN A 416 -19.05 11.90 6.21
N LEU A 417 -20.13 11.12 6.20
CA LEU A 417 -21.24 11.38 5.28
C LEU A 417 -21.97 12.71 5.54
N ALA A 418 -22.16 13.10 6.79
CA ALA A 418 -22.78 14.38 7.11
C ALA A 418 -21.92 15.57 6.64
N GLY A 419 -20.59 15.48 6.80
CA GLY A 419 -19.64 16.47 6.31
C GLY A 419 -19.58 16.53 4.78
N ALA A 420 -19.53 15.38 4.09
CA ALA A 420 -19.53 15.35 2.62
C ALA A 420 -20.83 15.91 2.03
N TYR A 421 -21.98 15.57 2.62
CA TYR A 421 -23.27 16.19 2.27
C TYR A 421 -23.23 17.71 2.48
N HIS A 422 -22.65 18.20 3.58
CA HIS A 422 -22.50 19.63 3.82
C HIS A 422 -21.61 20.31 2.79
N CYS A 423 -20.46 19.73 2.44
CA CYS A 423 -19.57 20.25 1.41
C CYS A 423 -20.22 20.34 0.02
N LEU A 424 -21.17 19.45 -0.32
CA LEU A 424 -21.87 19.44 -1.61
C LEU A 424 -23.15 20.28 -1.64
N THR A 425 -23.84 20.44 -0.51
CA THR A 425 -25.17 21.07 -0.46
C THR A 425 -25.18 22.44 0.22
N GLY A 426 -24.15 22.76 1.03
CA GLY A 426 -24.17 23.88 1.96
C GLY A 426 -25.13 23.71 3.14
N GLN A 427 -25.83 22.58 3.24
CA GLN A 427 -26.86 22.30 4.24
C GLN A 427 -26.40 21.22 5.23
N SER A 428 -26.98 21.18 6.42
CA SER A 428 -26.78 20.05 7.33
C SER A 428 -27.66 18.88 6.90
N LEU A 429 -27.14 17.65 6.98
CA LEU A 429 -27.93 16.45 6.70
C LEU A 429 -29.05 16.31 7.76
N PRO A 430 -30.33 16.14 7.37
CA PRO A 430 -31.44 16.16 8.32
C PRO A 430 -31.31 15.10 9.42
N GLY A 431 -31.54 15.50 10.68
CA GLY A 431 -31.50 14.60 11.83
C GLY A 431 -30.11 14.22 12.35
N VAL A 432 -29.02 14.72 11.74
CA VAL A 432 -27.64 14.44 12.15
C VAL A 432 -26.96 15.71 12.65
N GLN A 433 -26.40 15.68 13.87
CA GLN A 433 -25.55 16.78 14.35
C GLN A 433 -24.19 16.74 13.64
N PRO A 434 -23.65 17.88 13.15
CA PRO A 434 -22.32 17.90 12.53
C PRO A 434 -21.25 17.51 13.54
N ALA A 435 -20.42 16.51 13.22
CA ALA A 435 -19.16 16.30 13.91
C ALA A 435 -18.22 17.47 13.56
N THR A 436 -17.68 18.16 14.57
CA THR A 436 -16.92 19.40 14.38
C THR A 436 -15.58 19.14 13.70
N VAL A 437 -15.51 19.37 12.38
CA VAL A 437 -14.23 19.45 11.66
C VAL A 437 -13.60 20.81 12.00
N MET A 438 -12.47 20.79 12.70
CA MET A 438 -11.60 21.98 12.81
C MET A 438 -10.92 22.18 11.46
N PRO A 439 -11.00 23.36 10.82
CA PRO A 439 -10.39 23.59 9.53
C PRO A 439 -8.86 23.62 9.66
N SER A 440 -8.20 22.54 9.26
CA SER A 440 -6.76 22.54 9.03
C SER A 440 -6.46 23.44 7.82
N THR A 441 -5.86 24.60 8.07
CA THR A 441 -5.42 25.52 7.02
C THR A 441 -4.26 24.89 6.24
N ILE A 442 -4.58 24.12 5.19
CA ILE A 442 -3.61 23.73 4.18
C ILE A 442 -3.33 24.95 3.32
N THR A 443 -2.28 25.70 3.68
CA THR A 443 -1.79 26.83 2.91
C THR A 443 -1.27 26.33 1.56
N ARG A 444 -2.08 26.45 0.50
CA ARG A 444 -1.59 26.25 -0.88
C ARG A 444 -0.41 27.19 -1.14
N PRO A 445 0.74 26.72 -1.64
CA PRO A 445 1.71 27.62 -2.25
C PRO A 445 1.11 28.16 -3.55
N THR A 446 0.66 29.42 -3.53
CA THR A 446 0.24 30.13 -4.74
C THR A 446 1.41 30.27 -5.70
N ALA A 447 1.21 29.90 -6.96
CA ALA A 447 2.21 30.08 -8.00
C ALA A 447 2.57 31.58 -8.15
N ASN A 448 3.84 31.92 -7.92
CA ASN A 448 4.37 33.25 -8.23
C ASN A 448 4.53 33.42 -9.75
N LEU A 449 3.46 33.87 -10.41
CA LEU A 449 3.57 34.49 -11.72
C LEU A 449 4.15 35.91 -11.54
N LEU A 450 5.41 36.07 -11.94
CA LEU A 450 6.12 37.36 -11.93
C LEU A 450 5.42 38.36 -12.85
N ALA A 451 4.80 39.38 -12.27
CA ALA A 451 4.32 40.55 -12.99
C ALA A 451 5.47 41.55 -13.20
N LEU A 452 5.91 41.73 -14.45
CA LEU A 452 6.64 42.93 -14.86
C LEU A 452 5.62 44.06 -15.06
N GLY A 453 5.67 45.09 -14.22
CA GLY A 453 4.63 46.11 -14.14
C GLY A 453 4.73 47.23 -15.17
N LEU A 454 3.57 47.76 -15.59
CA LEU A 454 3.43 49.07 -16.24
C LEU A 454 2.16 49.79 -15.73
N VAL A 455 2.38 50.75 -14.83
CA VAL A 455 1.72 52.07 -14.66
C VAL A 455 0.20 52.20 -14.91
N GLU A 456 -0.55 52.60 -13.86
CA GLU A 456 -1.95 53.10 -13.91
C GLU A 456 -2.10 54.45 -14.65
N PRO A 457 -3.33 54.79 -15.08
CA PRO A 457 -3.98 55.94 -14.43
C PRO A 457 -5.49 55.79 -14.12
N ALA A 458 -5.95 56.67 -13.22
CA ALA A 458 -7.28 56.68 -12.57
C ALA A 458 -8.43 57.31 -13.42
N PRO A 459 -9.72 57.24 -12.98
CA PRO A 459 -10.89 57.17 -13.88
C PRO A 459 -11.72 58.45 -14.07
N ILE A 460 -12.51 58.53 -15.15
CA ILE A 460 -13.59 59.53 -15.34
C ILE A 460 -14.82 58.94 -16.08
N HIS A 461 -15.97 58.89 -15.38
CA HIS A 461 -17.39 58.97 -15.81
C HIS A 461 -17.96 58.18 -17.02
N ALA A 462 -19.18 57.63 -16.80
CA ALA A 462 -20.10 57.02 -17.78
C ALA A 462 -20.96 58.09 -18.54
N PRO A 463 -22.05 57.80 -19.32
CA PRO A 463 -22.78 56.54 -19.59
C PRO A 463 -23.39 56.34 -21.03
N VAL A 464 -24.30 55.34 -21.18
CA VAL A 464 -25.46 55.21 -22.13
C VAL A 464 -25.35 54.43 -23.48
N ALA A 465 -25.72 53.14 -23.40
CA ALA A 465 -26.81 52.45 -24.16
C ALA A 465 -26.73 52.24 -25.72
N PRO A 466 -27.72 51.59 -26.41
CA PRO A 466 -27.49 50.25 -27.00
C PRO A 466 -27.92 50.08 -28.49
N LEU A 467 -27.68 48.91 -29.11
CA LEU A 467 -28.18 48.60 -30.48
C LEU A 467 -28.66 47.16 -30.72
N LYS A 468 -29.52 47.04 -31.75
CA LYS A 468 -30.47 45.95 -32.08
C LYS A 468 -29.87 44.73 -32.82
N ALA A 469 -30.71 43.71 -33.01
CA ALA A 469 -30.40 42.39 -33.56
C ALA A 469 -30.87 42.13 -35.03
N ALA A 470 -30.34 41.02 -35.58
CA ALA A 470 -30.87 40.18 -36.68
C ALA A 470 -30.79 40.72 -38.14
N PRO A 471 -30.94 39.88 -39.21
CA PRO A 471 -31.14 38.41 -39.26
C PRO A 471 -30.22 37.61 -40.25
N SER A 472 -30.41 36.29 -40.29
CA SER A 472 -29.80 35.30 -41.22
C SER A 472 -30.53 35.15 -42.58
N PRO A 473 -29.95 34.40 -43.54
CA PRO A 473 -30.75 33.51 -44.41
C PRO A 473 -30.16 32.10 -44.65
N GLU A 474 -31.03 31.16 -45.03
CA GLU A 474 -30.81 29.75 -45.44
C GLU A 474 -31.20 29.56 -46.96
N PRO A 475 -31.35 28.34 -47.56
CA PRO A 475 -30.42 27.19 -47.74
C PRO A 475 -30.38 26.61 -49.21
N THR A 476 -29.79 25.40 -49.40
CA THR A 476 -29.96 24.38 -50.51
C THR A 476 -29.18 24.54 -51.85
N PRO A 477 -29.00 23.45 -52.69
CA PRO A 477 -28.60 22.05 -52.36
C PRO A 477 -27.62 21.34 -53.37
N ILE A 478 -27.01 20.21 -52.92
CA ILE A 478 -26.65 18.92 -53.59
C ILE A 478 -26.23 18.87 -55.09
N LEU A 479 -25.06 18.25 -55.39
CA LEU A 479 -24.89 17.17 -56.41
C LEU A 479 -23.49 16.48 -56.38
N THR A 480 -23.28 15.45 -57.22
CA THR A 480 -22.45 14.25 -56.92
C THR A 480 -21.35 13.85 -57.96
N ALA A 481 -20.30 13.19 -57.44
CA ALA A 481 -19.62 11.97 -57.97
C ALA A 481 -18.47 11.99 -59.03
N THR A 482 -17.67 10.90 -58.91
CA THR A 482 -16.79 10.18 -59.88
C THR A 482 -15.30 10.53 -60.09
N ALA A 483 -14.51 9.45 -60.27
CA ALA A 483 -13.03 9.35 -60.43
C ALA A 483 -12.65 9.23 -61.95
N PRO A 484 -11.59 8.55 -62.50
CA PRO A 484 -10.47 7.70 -61.96
C PRO A 484 -9.08 7.83 -62.69
N VAL A 485 -8.22 6.78 -62.63
CA VAL A 485 -7.05 6.42 -63.51
C VAL A 485 -5.65 7.02 -63.16
N SER A 486 -4.46 6.48 -63.50
CA SER A 486 -3.79 5.16 -63.24
C SER A 486 -2.34 5.14 -63.83
N GLN A 487 -1.32 4.70 -63.07
CA GLN A 487 -0.03 4.05 -63.51
C GLN A 487 1.02 4.86 -64.37
N PRO A 488 2.28 4.39 -64.61
CA PRO A 488 3.22 3.51 -63.84
C PRO A 488 4.73 3.97 -63.85
N VAL A 489 5.66 3.06 -63.41
CA VAL A 489 7.17 3.03 -63.52
C VAL A 489 7.94 4.06 -62.61
N SER A 490 9.21 3.93 -62.15
CA SER A 490 10.39 3.05 -62.42
C SER A 490 11.32 2.77 -61.19
N LEU A 491 12.48 2.10 -61.41
CA LEU A 491 13.62 1.78 -60.50
C LEU A 491 14.97 1.95 -61.29
N PRO A 492 16.23 1.84 -60.76
CA PRO A 492 16.75 1.67 -59.37
C PRO A 492 18.03 2.53 -58.95
N THR A 493 18.55 2.33 -57.71
CA THR A 493 19.96 2.55 -57.20
C THR A 493 20.48 4.00 -56.97
N VAL A 494 21.30 4.40 -55.97
CA VAL A 494 22.25 3.74 -55.00
C VAL A 494 22.25 4.40 -53.58
N LEU A 495 22.43 3.55 -52.54
CA LEU A 495 22.88 3.65 -51.10
C LEU A 495 23.73 4.86 -50.56
N PRO A 496 24.09 4.95 -49.23
CA PRO A 496 23.55 4.35 -47.97
C PRO A 496 23.50 5.28 -46.71
N ALA A 497 22.90 4.84 -45.59
CA ALA A 497 23.35 5.15 -44.21
C ALA A 497 22.85 4.12 -43.15
N ALA A 498 23.69 3.83 -42.13
CA ALA A 498 23.57 2.97 -40.93
C ALA A 498 22.24 2.19 -40.67
N ALA A 499 22.21 0.86 -40.57
CA ALA A 499 22.98 -0.09 -39.72
C ALA A 499 22.47 -0.19 -38.26
N SER A 500 22.00 -1.38 -37.91
CA SER A 500 21.32 -1.81 -36.67
C SER A 500 22.26 -2.19 -35.52
N ALA A 501 21.74 -2.16 -34.28
CA ALA A 501 22.33 -2.81 -33.10
C ALA A 501 21.35 -3.83 -32.47
N PRO A 502 21.80 -4.87 -31.74
CA PRO A 502 21.05 -6.12 -31.58
C PRO A 502 20.45 -6.40 -30.19
N VAL A 503 19.65 -7.47 -30.13
CA VAL A 503 18.96 -8.06 -28.96
C VAL A 503 19.92 -8.83 -28.02
N ALA A 504 19.66 -8.82 -26.71
CA ALA A 504 20.24 -9.72 -25.70
C ALA A 504 19.22 -10.00 -24.54
N PRO A 505 19.35 -11.10 -23.76
CA PRO A 505 18.20 -11.84 -23.19
C PRO A 505 17.82 -11.51 -21.72
N PRO A 506 16.73 -12.11 -21.17
CA PRO A 506 16.17 -11.76 -19.86
C PRO A 506 16.90 -12.41 -18.67
N ALA A 507 16.88 -11.73 -17.52
CA ALA A 507 17.34 -12.27 -16.23
C ALA A 507 16.15 -12.72 -15.35
N THR A 508 16.28 -13.90 -14.76
CA THR A 508 15.27 -14.65 -14.01
C THR A 508 14.76 -13.99 -12.73
N THR A 509 13.44 -14.05 -12.53
CA THR A 509 12.75 -13.83 -11.24
C THR A 509 12.94 -15.00 -10.28
N LEU A 510 13.12 -14.76 -8.97
CA LEU A 510 12.80 -15.74 -7.92
C LEU A 510 12.61 -15.11 -6.53
N SER A 511 11.55 -15.57 -5.84
CA SER A 511 11.22 -15.47 -4.41
C SER A 511 10.91 -14.11 -3.78
N SER A 512 9.68 -13.99 -3.28
CA SER A 512 9.15 -12.91 -2.44
C SER A 512 9.53 -13.09 -0.96
N ALA A 513 9.87 -12.00 -0.26
CA ALA A 513 10.12 -11.99 1.18
C ALA A 513 9.45 -10.77 1.85
N THR A 514 8.96 -10.98 3.08
CA THR A 514 7.97 -10.17 3.82
C THR A 514 8.40 -8.71 4.10
N VAL A 515 7.46 -7.76 3.99
CA VAL A 515 7.72 -6.30 4.06
C VAL A 515 6.85 -5.63 5.14
N THR A 516 7.42 -5.24 6.28
CA THR A 516 6.64 -4.44 7.28
C THR A 516 6.77 -2.93 7.00
N PRO A 517 5.68 -2.17 6.75
CA PRO A 517 5.75 -0.74 6.40
C PRO A 517 5.99 0.18 7.61
N SER A 518 6.37 1.43 7.36
CA SER A 518 7.10 2.25 8.33
C SER A 518 6.91 3.77 8.19
N ALA A 519 6.92 4.46 9.32
CA ALA A 519 6.74 5.91 9.42
C ALA A 519 7.76 6.74 8.60
N VAL A 520 7.25 7.82 8.00
CA VAL A 520 8.04 8.83 7.27
C VAL A 520 8.76 9.74 8.27
N SER A 521 10.08 9.92 8.11
CA SER A 521 10.87 10.85 8.93
C SER A 521 11.67 11.78 8.04
N ASN A 522 12.06 12.96 8.54
CA ASN A 522 12.99 13.85 7.82
C ASN A 522 14.46 13.36 7.89
N LYS A 523 14.68 12.08 8.14
CA LYS A 523 16.00 11.45 8.24
C LYS A 523 16.19 10.51 7.06
N VAL A 524 17.37 10.56 6.47
CA VAL A 524 17.76 9.75 5.34
C VAL A 524 18.95 8.90 5.76
N TYR A 525 18.92 7.61 5.42
CA TYR A 525 20.11 6.74 5.41
C TYR A 525 20.17 6.05 4.06
N ALA A 526 20.92 6.63 3.13
CA ALA A 526 20.95 6.21 1.72
C ALA A 526 22.27 5.55 1.34
N LEU A 527 22.21 4.65 0.37
CA LEU A 527 23.36 3.99 -0.25
C LEU A 527 23.56 4.51 -1.67
N GLY A 528 24.79 4.42 -2.19
CA GLY A 528 25.05 4.76 -3.59
C GLY A 528 26.53 5.01 -3.89
N THR A 529 26.77 5.95 -4.80
CA THR A 529 28.09 6.48 -5.18
C THR A 529 28.06 8.01 -5.15
N ILE A 530 29.19 8.64 -4.80
CA ILE A 530 29.35 10.10 -4.81
C ILE A 530 29.60 10.60 -6.22
N GLY A 531 28.93 11.70 -6.59
CA GLY A 531 29.20 12.49 -7.78
C GLY A 531 29.28 13.98 -7.46
N TYR A 532 29.53 14.78 -8.50
CA TYR A 532 29.47 16.23 -8.42
C TYR A 532 28.83 16.83 -9.68
N ASP A 533 28.21 17.99 -9.51
CA ASP A 533 27.57 18.76 -10.57
C ASP A 533 27.88 20.26 -10.44
N PHE A 534 27.78 20.99 -11.56
CA PHE A 534 28.09 22.41 -11.62
C PHE A 534 26.87 23.32 -11.41
N GLY A 535 25.64 22.86 -11.67
CA GLY A 535 24.41 23.66 -11.66
C GLY A 535 24.34 24.74 -12.75
N THR A 536 25.40 25.53 -12.94
CA THR A 536 25.46 26.65 -13.89
C THR A 536 26.75 26.69 -14.69
N GLU A 537 26.70 27.27 -15.89
CA GLU A 537 27.85 27.47 -16.76
C GLU A 537 28.93 28.33 -16.12
N ALA A 538 28.54 29.34 -15.34
CA ALA A 538 29.49 30.22 -14.63
C ALA A 538 30.35 29.44 -13.61
N ARG A 539 29.74 28.47 -12.90
CA ARG A 539 30.47 27.61 -11.98
C ARG A 539 31.36 26.63 -12.73
N ARG A 540 30.85 25.96 -13.77
CA ARG A 540 31.61 25.08 -14.65
C ARG A 540 32.84 25.78 -15.24
N ASP A 541 32.67 26.99 -15.77
CA ASP A 541 33.76 27.74 -16.39
C ASP A 541 34.82 28.18 -15.36
N THR A 542 34.41 28.48 -14.12
CA THR A 542 35.34 28.73 -13.01
C THR A 542 36.30 27.55 -12.79
N PHE A 543 35.82 26.32 -12.82
CA PHE A 543 36.69 25.13 -12.74
C PHE A 543 37.56 24.98 -13.99
N LYS A 544 36.98 25.14 -15.18
CA LYS A 544 37.71 25.09 -16.45
C LYS A 544 38.89 26.09 -16.53
N GLN A 545 38.76 27.27 -15.92
CA GLN A 545 39.81 28.28 -15.86
C GLN A 545 40.87 28.02 -14.78
N LYS A 546 40.49 27.40 -13.65
CA LYS A 546 41.37 27.21 -12.48
C LYS A 546 42.08 25.87 -12.43
N MET A 547 41.53 24.83 -13.05
CA MET A 547 42.15 23.51 -13.09
C MET A 547 43.39 23.54 -14.00
N PRO A 548 44.53 22.97 -13.57
CA PRO A 548 45.73 22.88 -14.40
C PRO A 548 45.54 21.86 -15.53
N ALA A 549 46.25 22.06 -16.65
CA ALA A 549 46.42 21.02 -17.66
C ALA A 549 47.31 19.89 -17.10
N VAL A 550 46.98 18.64 -17.44
CA VAL A 550 47.69 17.45 -16.95
C VAL A 550 48.63 16.92 -18.02
N ALA A 551 49.90 16.69 -17.67
CA ALA A 551 50.85 16.01 -18.54
C ALA A 551 50.77 14.49 -18.29
N SER A 552 50.41 13.72 -19.31
CA SER A 552 50.37 12.25 -19.28
C SER A 552 51.11 11.72 -20.51
N ASP A 553 52.10 10.86 -20.30
CA ASP A 553 52.94 10.23 -21.34
C ASP A 553 53.44 11.20 -22.44
N GLY A 554 53.95 12.36 -22.02
CA GLY A 554 54.49 13.40 -22.91
C GLY A 554 53.44 14.23 -23.65
N THR A 555 52.15 13.95 -23.46
CA THR A 555 51.04 14.71 -24.04
C THR A 555 50.42 15.65 -23.00
N ILE A 556 50.20 16.92 -23.37
CA ILE A 556 49.52 17.90 -22.53
C ILE A 556 48.01 17.75 -22.76
N VAL A 557 47.31 17.18 -21.78
CA VAL A 557 45.85 17.09 -21.77
C VAL A 557 45.28 18.40 -21.21
N PRO A 558 44.43 19.12 -21.95
CA PRO A 558 43.81 20.35 -21.44
C PRO A 558 42.88 20.04 -20.27
N ALA A 559 42.78 20.98 -19.33
CA ALA A 559 41.97 20.83 -18.13
C ALA A 559 40.50 20.51 -18.48
N ASN A 560 40.03 19.33 -18.07
CA ASN A 560 38.67 18.88 -18.28
C ASN A 560 37.95 18.76 -16.92
N PRO A 561 37.04 19.69 -16.58
CA PRO A 561 36.32 19.63 -15.31
C PRO A 561 35.32 18.47 -15.22
N TYR A 562 34.98 17.80 -16.32
CA TYR A 562 34.18 16.56 -16.31
C TYR A 562 35.00 15.30 -16.07
N ASP A 563 36.34 15.39 -16.14
CA ASP A 563 37.21 14.29 -15.76
C ASP A 563 37.36 14.30 -14.23
N ALA A 564 36.67 13.37 -13.59
CA ALA A 564 36.64 13.26 -12.13
C ALA A 564 38.04 13.02 -11.53
N ARG A 565 38.99 12.42 -12.25
CA ARG A 565 40.37 12.25 -11.78
C ARG A 565 41.11 13.60 -11.73
N GLN A 566 40.91 14.44 -12.75
CA GLN A 566 41.42 15.81 -12.75
C GLN A 566 40.74 16.66 -11.66
N MET A 567 39.43 16.47 -11.43
CA MET A 567 38.70 17.17 -10.38
C MET A 567 39.22 16.79 -8.98
N VAL A 568 39.35 15.51 -8.66
CA VAL A 568 39.91 15.05 -7.37
C VAL A 568 41.31 15.61 -7.14
N ASN A 569 42.22 15.50 -8.12
CA ASN A 569 43.58 16.06 -8.03
C ASN A 569 43.58 17.59 -7.80
N TYR A 570 42.62 18.31 -8.38
CA TYR A 570 42.47 19.75 -8.16
C TYR A 570 41.91 20.08 -6.76
N LEU A 571 40.93 19.30 -6.29
CA LEU A 571 40.28 19.48 -4.98
C LEU A 571 41.21 19.12 -3.82
N ASP A 572 42.05 18.10 -3.94
CA ASP A 572 43.08 17.74 -2.95
C ASP A 572 44.04 18.92 -2.69
N GLN A 573 44.49 19.58 -3.76
CA GLN A 573 45.33 20.78 -3.69
C GLN A 573 44.55 22.05 -3.30
N ASN A 574 43.21 22.06 -3.46
CA ASN A 574 42.36 23.22 -3.22
C ASN A 574 41.05 22.84 -2.48
N PRO A 575 41.08 22.35 -1.23
CA PRO A 575 39.88 21.79 -0.58
C PRO A 575 38.71 22.76 -0.45
N THR A 576 39.00 24.07 -0.39
CA THR A 576 37.96 25.12 -0.35
C THR A 576 37.11 25.20 -1.63
N ALA A 577 37.62 24.71 -2.77
CA ALA A 577 36.86 24.66 -4.02
C ALA A 577 35.71 23.65 -3.98
N ALA A 578 35.79 22.61 -3.14
CA ALA A 578 34.74 21.60 -2.97
C ALA A 578 33.39 22.21 -2.57
N LYS A 579 33.43 23.31 -1.80
CA LYS A 579 32.25 24.11 -1.37
C LYS A 579 31.51 24.78 -2.52
N SER A 580 32.14 24.88 -3.69
CA SER A 580 31.50 25.43 -4.88
C SER A 580 30.64 24.40 -5.57
N LEU A 581 31.06 23.13 -5.62
CA LEU A 581 30.36 22.04 -6.32
C LEU A 581 29.04 21.68 -5.65
N ILE A 582 28.07 21.21 -6.44
CA ILE A 582 26.90 20.49 -5.95
C ILE A 582 27.35 19.04 -5.81
N TRP A 583 27.39 18.49 -4.60
CA TRP A 583 27.70 17.07 -4.40
C TRP A 583 26.43 16.24 -4.54
N THR A 584 26.49 15.14 -5.28
CA THR A 584 25.34 14.26 -5.51
C THR A 584 25.59 12.89 -4.89
N LEU A 585 24.53 12.28 -4.37
CA LEU A 585 24.50 10.84 -4.11
C LEU A 585 23.70 10.19 -5.24
N ASN A 586 24.30 9.20 -5.89
CA ASN A 586 23.74 8.51 -7.05
C ASN A 586 23.46 7.05 -6.72
N LEU A 587 22.26 6.59 -7.04
CA LEU A 587 21.86 5.18 -6.98
C LEU A 587 21.79 4.65 -8.42
N ASP A 588 22.63 3.69 -8.76
CA ASP A 588 22.80 3.12 -10.11
C ASP A 588 22.87 4.20 -11.21
N LEU A 589 23.84 5.11 -11.03
CA LEU A 589 24.12 6.29 -11.87
C LEU A 589 23.03 7.39 -11.89
N ASN A 590 21.87 7.17 -11.28
CA ASN A 590 20.82 8.19 -11.17
C ASN A 590 21.06 9.04 -9.90
N PRO A 591 21.25 10.37 -10.02
CA PRO A 591 21.41 11.22 -8.84
C PRO A 591 20.06 11.30 -8.11
N ILE A 592 20.04 10.91 -6.82
CA ILE A 592 18.82 10.83 -5.99
C ILE A 592 18.76 11.95 -4.93
N TYR A 593 19.92 12.44 -4.47
CA TYR A 593 20.01 13.52 -3.49
C TYR A 593 21.16 14.46 -3.81
N VAL A 594 21.00 15.72 -3.41
CA VAL A 594 22.12 16.66 -3.25
C VAL A 594 22.59 16.62 -1.80
N VAL A 595 23.89 16.38 -1.61
CA VAL A 595 24.54 16.34 -0.30
C VAL A 595 25.02 17.75 0.06
N GLU A 596 24.49 18.33 1.14
CA GLU A 596 24.87 19.66 1.64
C GLU A 596 25.50 19.56 3.04
N PRO A 597 26.83 19.60 3.16
CA PRO A 597 27.53 19.69 4.44
C PRO A 597 27.23 21.00 5.18
N LYS A 598 26.92 20.92 6.47
CA LYS A 598 26.59 22.08 7.32
C LYS A 598 27.38 22.11 8.62
N ASN A 599 27.22 23.23 9.33
CA ASN A 599 27.75 23.46 10.68
C ASN A 599 29.29 23.37 10.74
N ALA A 600 29.84 23.19 11.94
CA ALA A 600 31.28 23.28 12.18
C ALA A 600 32.10 22.18 11.48
N PHE A 601 31.50 21.02 11.21
CA PHE A 601 32.15 19.84 10.61
C PHE A 601 32.08 19.81 9.07
N ALA A 602 31.60 20.88 8.43
CA ALA A 602 31.42 20.92 6.98
C ALA A 602 32.72 20.61 6.21
N ASN A 603 33.89 21.06 6.67
CA ASN A 603 35.18 20.78 6.04
C ASN A 603 35.47 19.27 6.03
N ASP A 604 35.41 18.63 7.20
CA ASP A 604 35.67 17.20 7.39
C ASP A 604 34.76 16.33 6.51
N ILE A 605 33.50 16.76 6.32
CA ILE A 605 32.56 16.09 5.42
C ILE A 605 32.97 16.29 3.95
N TYR A 606 33.37 17.50 3.52
CA TYR A 606 33.90 17.70 2.16
C TYR A 606 35.17 16.88 1.90
N GLU A 607 36.08 16.77 2.88
CA GLU A 607 37.26 15.90 2.79
C GLU A 607 36.85 14.43 2.64
N THR A 608 35.87 13.97 3.43
CA THR A 608 35.30 12.61 3.30
C THR A 608 34.69 12.37 1.91
N LEU A 609 33.95 13.35 1.36
CA LEU A 609 33.36 13.26 0.02
C LEU A 609 34.42 13.24 -1.09
N ILE A 610 35.51 13.99 -0.95
CA ILE A 610 36.66 13.94 -1.88
C ILE A 610 37.32 12.56 -1.82
N GLN A 611 37.55 12.00 -0.62
CA GLN A 611 38.13 10.66 -0.43
C GLN A 611 37.24 9.56 -1.03
N MET A 612 35.92 9.63 -0.82
CA MET A 612 34.95 8.72 -1.44
C MET A 612 34.99 8.80 -2.97
N LEU A 613 35.00 10.02 -3.53
CA LEU A 613 35.11 10.23 -4.97
C LEU A 613 36.46 9.74 -5.53
N ALA A 614 37.55 9.91 -4.78
CA ALA A 614 38.88 9.42 -5.15
C ALA A 614 38.92 7.89 -5.23
N GLY A 615 38.48 7.21 -4.16
CA GLY A 615 38.44 5.74 -4.11
C GLY A 615 37.53 5.12 -5.18
N GLN A 616 36.46 5.80 -5.59
CA GLN A 616 35.61 5.37 -6.71
C GLN A 616 36.29 5.45 -8.09
N LEU A 617 37.43 6.15 -8.23
CA LEU A 617 38.16 6.34 -9.49
C LEU A 617 39.41 5.48 -9.61
N GLU A 618 39.79 4.82 -8.51
CA GLU A 618 40.81 3.78 -8.46
C GLU A 618 40.44 2.59 -9.33
N ALA A 619 41.43 1.76 -9.67
CA ALA A 619 41.17 0.52 -10.39
C ALA A 619 40.47 -0.49 -9.46
N GLU A 620 39.56 -1.32 -10.00
CA GLU A 620 38.80 -2.33 -9.23
C GLU A 620 39.69 -3.34 -8.46
N ASN A 621 40.97 -3.46 -8.79
CA ASN A 621 41.95 -4.30 -8.10
C ASN A 621 42.84 -3.54 -7.10
N SER A 622 42.65 -2.23 -6.95
CA SER A 622 43.32 -1.38 -5.95
C SER A 622 42.79 -1.70 -4.55
N GLU A 623 43.62 -1.51 -3.53
CA GLU A 623 43.18 -1.66 -2.13
C GLU A 623 42.33 -0.45 -1.72
N ASP A 624 42.60 0.73 -2.31
CA ASP A 624 41.87 1.97 -2.05
C ASP A 624 40.53 2.08 -2.82
N TYR A 625 40.13 1.05 -3.57
CA TYR A 625 38.91 1.07 -4.39
C TYR A 625 37.63 1.08 -3.55
N ILE A 626 36.92 2.21 -3.56
CA ILE A 626 35.62 2.38 -2.90
C ILE A 626 34.53 2.11 -3.92
N GLU A 627 33.85 0.97 -3.77
CA GLU A 627 32.80 0.58 -4.71
C GLU A 627 31.45 1.26 -4.40
N ARG A 628 31.14 1.44 -3.11
CA ARG A 628 29.85 1.96 -2.60
C ARG A 628 30.05 2.83 -1.35
N VAL A 629 29.09 3.72 -1.07
CA VAL A 629 29.06 4.55 0.14
C VAL A 629 27.72 4.52 0.88
N SER A 630 27.73 4.80 2.19
CA SER A 630 26.56 5.21 2.98
C SER A 630 26.58 6.71 3.26
N ILE A 631 25.40 7.32 3.22
CA ILE A 631 25.18 8.73 3.56
C ILE A 631 24.00 8.88 4.53
N PRO A 632 24.27 9.11 5.83
CA PRO A 632 23.27 9.56 6.80
C PRO A 632 23.06 11.08 6.71
N GLY A 633 21.81 11.54 6.80
CA GLY A 633 21.52 12.97 6.81
C GLY A 633 20.06 13.30 7.03
N ARG A 634 19.69 14.57 6.85
CA ARG A 634 18.33 15.06 7.06
C ARG A 634 17.77 15.70 5.81
N LEU A 635 16.60 15.24 5.38
CA LEU A 635 15.91 15.79 4.21
C LEU A 635 15.41 17.21 4.54
N GLN A 636 15.75 18.17 3.69
CA GLN A 636 15.31 19.56 3.82
C GLN A 636 14.20 19.90 2.83
N HIS A 637 13.39 20.90 3.17
CA HIS A 637 12.39 21.51 2.27
C HIS A 637 13.05 22.44 1.23
N LYS A 638 14.14 21.97 0.64
CA LYS A 638 14.99 22.69 -0.32
C LYS A 638 15.35 21.72 -1.43
N THR A 639 15.19 22.18 -2.67
CA THR A 639 15.73 21.52 -3.85
C THR A 639 16.90 22.31 -4.43
N VAL A 640 17.69 21.65 -5.28
CA VAL A 640 18.74 22.25 -6.08
C VAL A 640 18.59 21.75 -7.52
N ASP A 641 18.71 22.67 -8.47
CA ASP A 641 18.70 22.36 -9.89
C ASP A 641 20.12 21.95 -10.32
N LEU A 642 20.24 20.77 -10.93
CA LEU A 642 21.48 20.30 -11.54
C LEU A 642 21.70 20.96 -12.92
N PHE A 643 22.91 20.87 -13.44
CA PHE A 643 23.28 21.35 -14.78
C PHE A 643 22.45 20.72 -15.91
N SER A 644 21.88 19.53 -15.67
CA SER A 644 20.94 18.85 -16.58
C SER A 644 19.53 19.43 -16.60
N GLY A 645 19.20 20.35 -15.67
CA GLY A 645 17.82 20.79 -15.40
C GLY A 645 17.03 19.84 -14.49
N GLN A 646 17.63 18.75 -14.01
CA GLN A 646 17.01 17.87 -13.03
C GLN A 646 16.97 18.54 -11.66
N VAL A 647 15.80 18.53 -11.01
CA VAL A 647 15.59 19.13 -9.68
C VAL A 647 15.68 18.04 -8.62
N LEU A 648 16.59 18.18 -7.66
CA LEU A 648 16.80 17.17 -6.60
C LEU A 648 16.63 17.73 -5.19
N PRO A 649 16.11 16.93 -4.24
CA PRO A 649 16.02 17.31 -2.84
C PRO A 649 17.39 17.31 -2.15
N VAL A 650 17.56 18.22 -1.19
CA VAL A 650 18.80 18.37 -0.42
C VAL A 650 18.74 17.54 0.86
N VAL A 651 19.80 16.76 1.09
CA VAL A 651 20.09 16.06 2.34
C VAL A 651 21.22 16.80 3.06
N GLU A 652 20.90 17.35 4.23
CA GLU A 652 21.85 18.02 5.11
C GLU A 652 22.66 16.99 5.91
N ILE A 653 23.98 17.13 5.92
CA ILE A 653 24.89 16.33 6.75
C ILE A 653 25.49 17.22 7.84
N GLU A 654 25.28 16.83 9.10
CA GLU A 654 25.73 17.57 10.29
C GLU A 654 27.15 17.17 10.74
N ASN A 655 27.58 15.94 10.46
CA ASN A 655 28.89 15.36 10.83
C ASN A 655 29.16 14.08 10.01
N SER A 656 30.42 13.63 9.93
CA SER A 656 30.85 12.48 9.12
C SER A 656 30.54 11.09 9.71
N ARG A 657 29.93 10.97 10.89
CA ARG A 657 29.65 9.65 11.49
C ARG A 657 28.59 8.90 10.69
N GLY A 658 28.84 7.61 10.43
CA GLY A 658 27.96 6.77 9.61
C GLY A 658 28.14 6.95 8.10
N MET A 659 29.00 7.88 7.67
CA MET A 659 29.52 7.92 6.30
C MET A 659 30.62 6.86 6.19
N TYR A 660 30.39 5.82 5.41
CA TYR A 660 31.35 4.75 5.12
C TYR A 660 31.53 4.63 3.62
N GLY A 661 32.76 4.39 3.16
CA GLY A 661 33.05 3.88 1.83
C GLY A 661 33.60 2.46 1.97
N TRP A 662 33.05 1.50 1.24
CA TRP A 662 33.44 0.09 1.38
C TRP A 662 34.36 -0.39 0.26
N GLN A 663 35.45 -1.01 0.69
CA GLN A 663 36.41 -1.71 -0.16
C GLN A 663 36.03 -3.20 -0.19
N VAL A 664 35.14 -3.59 -1.13
CA VAL A 664 34.54 -4.94 -1.15
C VAL A 664 35.61 -6.04 -1.21
N ASN A 665 36.68 -5.82 -1.98
CA ASN A 665 37.83 -6.73 -2.06
C ASN A 665 38.52 -6.98 -0.70
N GLU A 666 38.68 -5.95 0.14
CA GLU A 666 39.31 -6.09 1.45
C GLU A 666 38.40 -6.87 2.40
N LEU A 667 37.10 -6.56 2.41
CA LEU A 667 36.10 -7.26 3.21
C LEU A 667 36.02 -8.75 2.85
N VAL A 668 36.02 -9.09 1.56
CA VAL A 668 36.06 -10.48 1.07
C VAL A 668 37.33 -11.20 1.54
N ARG A 669 38.49 -10.55 1.44
CA ARG A 669 39.79 -11.10 1.85
C ARG A 669 39.90 -11.31 3.36
N SER A 670 39.38 -10.37 4.15
CA SER A 670 39.36 -10.42 5.62
C SER A 670 38.44 -11.55 6.12
N ALA A 671 37.22 -11.63 5.58
CA ALA A 671 36.27 -12.69 5.88
C ALA A 671 36.79 -14.09 5.50
N PHE A 672 37.43 -14.22 4.33
CA PHE A 672 38.08 -15.47 3.91
C PHE A 672 39.17 -15.92 4.90
N THR A 673 40.02 -15.00 5.33
CA THR A 673 41.14 -15.29 6.24
C THR A 673 40.66 -15.89 7.58
N MET A 674 39.48 -15.48 8.06
CA MET A 674 38.89 -15.98 9.31
C MET A 674 38.29 -17.40 9.20
N VAL A 675 37.87 -17.83 8.01
CA VAL A 675 37.18 -19.12 7.82
C VAL A 675 38.12 -20.22 7.28
N ARG A 676 39.21 -19.84 6.62
CA ARG A 676 40.23 -20.77 6.08
C ARG A 676 40.71 -21.80 7.10
N ASP A 677 40.91 -21.38 8.34
CA ASP A 677 41.43 -22.25 9.41
C ASP A 677 40.35 -23.18 10.01
N ARG A 678 39.07 -22.98 9.67
CA ARG A 678 37.93 -23.80 10.12
C ARG A 678 37.42 -24.81 9.08
N ILE A 679 37.50 -24.48 7.79
CA ILE A 679 36.94 -25.30 6.69
C ILE A 679 38.00 -25.46 5.57
N PRO A 680 38.92 -26.44 5.68
CA PRO A 680 40.03 -26.61 4.74
C PRO A 680 39.65 -27.25 3.38
N THR A 681 38.37 -27.57 3.16
CA THR A 681 37.88 -28.28 1.96
C THR A 681 37.28 -27.36 0.89
N ALA A 682 37.06 -26.08 1.19
CA ALA A 682 36.54 -25.13 0.22
C ALA A 682 37.66 -24.63 -0.71
N THR A 683 37.39 -24.51 -2.01
CA THR A 683 38.34 -23.91 -2.96
C THR A 683 38.30 -22.39 -2.87
N ASP A 684 39.45 -21.75 -2.62
CA ASP A 684 39.60 -20.31 -2.39
C ASP A 684 38.81 -19.44 -3.38
N VAL A 685 38.94 -19.75 -4.68
CA VAL A 685 38.29 -19.02 -5.78
C VAL A 685 36.77 -19.17 -5.77
N ALA A 686 36.24 -20.31 -5.35
CA ALA A 686 34.79 -20.54 -5.27
C ALA A 686 34.19 -19.77 -4.09
N MET A 687 34.84 -19.79 -2.92
CA MET A 687 34.38 -19.05 -1.74
C MET A 687 34.41 -17.53 -1.97
N GLN A 688 35.47 -17.01 -2.59
CA GLN A 688 35.57 -15.58 -2.94
C GLN A 688 34.42 -15.14 -3.85
N ARG A 689 34.11 -15.90 -4.91
CA ARG A 689 32.98 -15.60 -5.82
C ARG A 689 31.63 -15.65 -5.11
N SER A 690 31.40 -16.62 -4.22
CA SER A 690 30.14 -16.73 -3.49
C SER A 690 29.96 -15.59 -2.49
N LEU A 691 31.03 -15.11 -1.85
CA LEU A 691 30.98 -13.99 -0.92
C LEU A 691 30.83 -12.64 -1.64
N ASP A 692 31.52 -12.45 -2.76
CA ASP A 692 31.34 -11.30 -3.66
C ASP A 692 29.90 -11.22 -4.19
N SER A 693 29.38 -12.33 -4.76
CA SER A 693 27.99 -12.44 -5.20
C SER A 693 26.97 -12.17 -4.09
N PHE A 694 27.24 -12.63 -2.86
CA PHE A 694 26.40 -12.32 -1.69
C PHE A 694 26.38 -10.82 -1.36
N LEU A 695 27.54 -10.17 -1.32
CA LEU A 695 27.63 -8.74 -1.00
C LEU A 695 27.03 -7.85 -2.09
N GLN A 696 27.25 -8.19 -3.36
CA GLN A 696 26.58 -7.53 -4.50
C GLN A 696 25.07 -7.71 -4.43
N ARG A 697 24.58 -8.94 -4.20
CA ARG A 697 23.15 -9.23 -4.08
C ARG A 697 22.50 -8.47 -2.93
N ILE A 698 23.16 -8.42 -1.76
CA ILE A 698 22.71 -7.58 -0.63
C ILE A 698 22.63 -6.11 -1.01
N TYR A 699 23.61 -5.58 -1.75
CA TYR A 699 23.55 -4.18 -2.19
C TYR A 699 22.36 -3.91 -3.12
N PHE A 700 22.15 -4.75 -4.14
CA PHE A 700 21.08 -4.53 -5.14
C PHE A 700 19.68 -4.90 -4.62
N GLU A 701 19.53 -5.85 -3.69
CA GLU A 701 18.23 -6.18 -3.08
C GLU A 701 17.83 -5.20 -1.96
N LEU A 702 18.80 -4.60 -1.24
CA LEU A 702 18.52 -3.67 -0.15
C LEU A 702 18.52 -2.20 -0.56
N GLY A 703 19.25 -1.83 -1.62
CA GLY A 703 19.47 -0.45 -2.04
C GLY A 703 18.18 0.30 -2.37
N ASN A 704 17.85 1.30 -1.54
CA ASN A 704 16.62 2.08 -1.66
C ASN A 704 16.83 3.56 -1.28
N LEU A 705 15.79 4.39 -1.42
CA LEU A 705 15.85 5.84 -1.16
C LEU A 705 16.17 6.23 0.30
N GLY A 706 15.99 5.32 1.26
CA GLY A 706 16.43 5.50 2.63
C GLY A 706 15.61 6.51 3.45
N GLN A 707 14.36 6.81 3.09
CA GLN A 707 13.51 7.81 3.76
C GLN A 707 12.62 7.21 4.84
N LEU A 708 11.97 6.09 4.56
CA LEU A 708 11.14 5.36 5.53
C LEU A 708 12.03 4.70 6.58
N ALA A 709 11.53 4.43 7.80
CA ALA A 709 12.38 3.80 8.81
C ALA A 709 12.78 2.35 8.41
N ARG A 710 11.86 1.57 7.81
CA ARG A 710 12.18 0.26 7.20
C ARG A 710 13.25 0.38 6.11
N GLU A 711 13.14 1.38 5.25
CA GLU A 711 14.13 1.70 4.21
C GLU A 711 15.52 1.99 4.80
N ARG A 712 15.58 2.82 5.85
CA ARG A 712 16.82 3.05 6.63
C ARG A 712 17.34 1.77 7.27
N ALA A 713 16.47 0.88 7.74
CA ALA A 713 16.86 -0.39 8.36
C ALA A 713 17.44 -1.37 7.32
N LEU A 714 16.87 -1.44 6.12
CA LEU A 714 17.40 -2.20 4.98
C LEU A 714 18.77 -1.65 4.54
N ASN A 715 18.86 -0.35 4.28
CA ASN A 715 20.11 0.28 3.85
C ASN A 715 21.21 0.13 4.93
N PHE A 716 20.87 0.25 6.22
CA PHE A 716 21.82 0.00 7.31
C PHE A 716 22.10 -1.49 7.53
N ALA A 717 21.19 -2.39 7.18
CA ALA A 717 21.48 -3.83 7.18
C ALA A 717 22.52 -4.20 6.11
N ALA A 718 22.53 -3.52 4.96
CA ALA A 718 23.63 -3.65 3.99
C ALA A 718 24.96 -3.20 4.63
N THR A 719 25.00 -2.03 5.28
CA THR A 719 26.17 -1.55 6.02
C THR A 719 26.65 -2.54 7.08
N ASN A 720 25.73 -3.10 7.88
CA ASN A 720 26.02 -4.16 8.85
C ASN A 720 26.53 -5.43 8.17
N ALA A 721 25.99 -5.80 7.00
CA ALA A 721 26.42 -7.00 6.30
C ALA A 721 27.86 -6.88 5.76
N PHE A 722 28.25 -5.70 5.27
CA PHE A 722 29.64 -5.38 4.94
C PHE A 722 30.54 -5.44 6.19
N GLN A 723 30.13 -4.82 7.31
CA GLN A 723 30.91 -4.81 8.55
C GLN A 723 31.01 -6.20 9.22
N ALA A 724 29.99 -7.05 9.05
CA ALA A 724 29.87 -8.39 9.65
C ALA A 724 30.11 -9.52 8.64
N ALA A 725 30.78 -9.26 7.50
CA ALA A 725 30.98 -10.23 6.42
C ALA A 725 31.54 -11.60 6.90
N SER A 726 32.44 -11.58 7.89
CA SER A 726 33.00 -12.76 8.56
C SER A 726 31.97 -13.66 9.26
N THR A 727 30.82 -13.12 9.66
CA THR A 727 29.72 -13.86 10.31
C THR A 727 28.98 -14.76 9.33
N PHE A 728 28.86 -14.36 8.06
CA PHE A 728 28.22 -15.15 7.00
C PHE A 728 29.18 -16.10 6.30
N ALA A 729 30.48 -15.80 6.33
CA ALA A 729 31.51 -16.55 5.62
C ALA A 729 31.51 -18.05 5.99
N GLU A 730 31.12 -18.43 7.22
CA GLU A 730 30.93 -19.85 7.59
C GLU A 730 29.77 -20.52 6.84
N ALA A 731 28.63 -19.86 6.69
CA ALA A 731 27.49 -20.39 5.92
C ALA A 731 27.82 -20.49 4.42
N ILE A 732 28.51 -19.48 3.88
CA ILE A 732 28.94 -19.43 2.47
C ILE A 732 30.00 -20.48 2.17
N ALA A 733 30.99 -20.68 3.06
CA ALA A 733 31.99 -21.74 2.95
C ALA A 733 31.38 -23.16 3.04
N LEU A 734 30.21 -23.28 3.65
CA LEU A 734 29.42 -24.51 3.72
C LEU A 734 28.53 -24.73 2.47
N GLY A 735 28.66 -23.90 1.42
CA GLY A 735 27.89 -24.00 0.17
C GLY A 735 26.52 -23.32 0.21
N MET A 736 26.17 -22.65 1.31
CA MET A 736 24.86 -22.00 1.45
C MET A 736 24.85 -20.62 0.77
N GLN A 737 23.73 -20.30 0.14
CA GLN A 737 23.48 -19.02 -0.55
C GLN A 737 22.31 -18.30 0.12
N LEU A 738 22.27 -16.97 -0.01
CA LEU A 738 21.15 -16.15 0.45
C LEU A 738 19.86 -16.58 -0.28
N ASP A 739 18.80 -16.83 0.48
CA ASP A 739 17.48 -17.25 0.00
C ASP A 739 16.53 -16.05 0.00
N SER A 740 16.32 -15.48 1.19
CA SER A 740 15.40 -14.37 1.45
C SER A 740 15.96 -13.35 2.45
N ILE A 741 15.46 -12.12 2.34
CA ILE A 741 15.65 -11.03 3.28
C ILE A 741 14.26 -10.59 3.79
N GLU A 742 13.98 -10.81 5.07
CA GLU A 742 12.74 -10.38 5.71
C GLU A 742 13.02 -9.21 6.67
N VAL A 743 12.10 -8.25 6.75
CA VAL A 743 12.24 -7.10 7.66
C VAL A 743 10.92 -6.80 8.37
N GLU A 744 10.96 -6.93 9.70
CA GLU A 744 9.85 -6.76 10.63
C GLU A 744 10.14 -5.71 11.71
N LYS A 745 9.09 -5.16 12.33
CA LYS A 745 9.22 -4.25 13.48
C LYS A 745 9.70 -5.05 14.69
N SER A 746 10.80 -4.65 15.31
CA SER A 746 11.39 -5.43 16.42
C SER A 746 10.58 -5.28 17.70
N PRO A 747 10.20 -6.38 18.39
CA PRO A 747 9.64 -6.30 19.74
C PRO A 747 10.71 -5.96 20.79
N PHE A 748 12.00 -5.97 20.45
CA PHE A 748 13.14 -5.73 21.35
C PHE A 748 13.51 -4.24 21.46
N CYS A 749 12.52 -3.35 21.35
CA CYS A 749 12.72 -1.91 21.42
C CYS A 749 12.64 -1.33 22.85
N ARG A 750 13.41 -0.26 23.07
CA ARG A 750 13.19 0.64 24.21
C ARG A 750 12.00 1.56 23.91
N ILE A 751 11.37 2.09 24.95
CA ILE A 751 10.33 3.12 24.78
C ILE A 751 10.94 4.31 24.01
N ASN A 752 10.23 4.76 22.97
CA ASN A 752 10.67 5.76 21.99
C ASN A 752 11.82 5.35 21.05
N SER A 753 12.20 4.07 20.92
CA SER A 753 13.06 3.59 19.82
C SER A 753 12.23 3.22 18.59
N ASP A 754 12.87 3.15 17.43
CA ASP A 754 12.24 2.69 16.18
C ASP A 754 13.10 1.59 15.58
N CYS A 755 12.97 0.38 16.13
CA CYS A 755 13.83 -0.75 15.80
C CYS A 755 13.15 -1.83 14.96
N TRP A 756 13.99 -2.47 14.17
CA TRP A 756 13.63 -3.35 13.07
C TRP A 756 14.50 -4.60 13.14
N ASP A 757 13.86 -5.77 13.11
CA ASP A 757 14.57 -7.03 12.99
C ASP A 757 14.72 -7.32 11.48
N VAL A 758 15.98 -7.43 11.03
CA VAL A 758 16.34 -7.78 9.65
C VAL A 758 16.88 -9.20 9.65
N ILE A 759 16.21 -10.08 8.93
CA ILE A 759 16.41 -11.53 8.94
C ILE A 759 16.94 -11.95 7.57
N LEU A 760 18.17 -12.47 7.53
CA LEU A 760 18.79 -13.04 6.35
C LEU A 760 18.75 -14.57 6.46
N MET A 761 18.05 -15.21 5.53
CA MET A 761 17.92 -16.67 5.47
C MET A 761 18.83 -17.23 4.39
N PHE A 762 19.61 -18.25 4.70
CA PHE A 762 20.47 -18.96 3.75
C PHE A 762 19.97 -20.38 3.57
N LEU A 763 19.99 -20.88 2.33
CA LEU A 763 19.72 -22.26 1.97
C LEU A 763 20.90 -22.90 1.24
N ASP A 764 20.92 -24.23 1.19
CA ASP A 764 21.85 -25.00 0.38
C ASP A 764 21.11 -25.41 -0.91
N PRO A 765 21.53 -24.90 -2.09
CA PRO A 765 20.81 -25.16 -3.34
C PRO A 765 21.05 -26.58 -3.87
N GLU A 766 22.12 -27.26 -3.45
CA GLU A 766 22.42 -28.63 -3.85
C GLU A 766 21.76 -29.66 -2.91
N ASN A 767 21.43 -29.27 -1.68
CA ASN A 767 20.79 -30.13 -0.69
C ASN A 767 19.53 -29.50 -0.08
N SER A 768 18.39 -29.72 -0.75
CA SER A 768 17.06 -29.24 -0.35
C SER A 768 16.52 -29.77 0.98
N HIS A 769 17.15 -30.79 1.57
CA HIS A 769 16.83 -31.35 2.90
C HIS A 769 17.64 -30.71 4.03
N ARG A 770 18.64 -29.87 3.73
CA ARG A 770 19.44 -29.19 4.73
C ARG A 770 18.65 -28.05 5.36
N ALA A 771 18.71 -27.94 6.69
CA ALA A 771 18.07 -26.86 7.43
C ALA A 771 18.57 -25.48 6.96
N LYS A 772 17.66 -24.51 6.83
CA LYS A 772 18.03 -23.12 6.51
C LYS A 772 18.82 -22.52 7.67
N LYS A 773 19.84 -21.71 7.35
CA LYS A 773 20.65 -20.99 8.34
C LYS A 773 20.16 -19.55 8.40
N VAL A 774 19.68 -19.11 9.55
CA VAL A 774 19.10 -17.78 9.75
C VAL A 774 20.09 -16.89 10.49
N PHE A 775 20.17 -15.63 10.08
CA PHE A 775 20.88 -14.56 10.78
C PHE A 775 19.92 -13.40 11.03
N ARG A 776 19.90 -12.84 12.23
CA ARG A 776 19.04 -11.70 12.58
C ARG A 776 19.83 -10.56 13.21
N PHE A 777 19.64 -9.38 12.63
CA PHE A 777 20.08 -8.08 13.13
C PHE A 777 18.89 -7.38 13.75
N THR A 778 19.07 -6.72 14.90
CA THR A 778 18.10 -5.75 15.41
C THR A 778 18.72 -4.37 15.22
N ILE A 779 18.05 -3.46 14.50
CA ILE A 779 18.58 -2.15 14.10
C ILE A 779 17.62 -1.05 14.56
N ASP A 780 18.07 -0.10 15.39
CA ASP A 780 17.32 1.10 15.74
C ASP A 780 17.64 2.23 14.74
N VAL A 781 16.62 2.69 14.01
CA VAL A 781 16.70 3.74 12.98
C VAL A 781 16.03 5.04 13.43
N LYS A 782 15.77 5.19 14.74
CA LYS A 782 15.22 6.40 15.33
C LYS A 782 16.06 7.62 14.99
N ASP A 783 17.38 7.52 15.12
CA ASP A 783 18.34 8.61 14.93
C ASP A 783 18.89 8.65 13.49
N THR A 784 19.58 9.74 13.14
CA THR A 784 20.08 9.98 11.77
C THR A 784 21.15 8.97 11.35
N VAL A 785 21.95 8.50 12.31
CA VAL A 785 22.86 7.36 12.15
C VAL A 785 22.22 6.19 12.89
N PRO A 786 21.73 5.15 12.18
CA PRO A 786 21.16 3.98 12.83
C PRO A 786 22.19 3.22 13.67
N VAL A 787 21.72 2.36 14.57
CA VAL A 787 22.58 1.56 15.46
C VAL A 787 22.10 0.12 15.58
N THR A 788 23.04 -0.82 15.64
CA THR A 788 22.77 -2.24 15.89
C THR A 788 22.57 -2.50 17.38
N LEU A 789 21.52 -3.22 17.74
CA LEU A 789 21.17 -3.56 19.12
C LEU A 789 21.59 -5.00 19.45
N GLY A 790 22.79 -5.14 20.03
CA GLY A 790 23.37 -6.42 20.43
C GLY A 790 24.02 -7.20 19.28
N ASP A 791 24.45 -8.42 19.58
CA ASP A 791 25.15 -9.28 18.62
C ASP A 791 24.20 -9.92 17.60
N VAL A 792 24.74 -10.24 16.41
CA VAL A 792 24.03 -10.95 15.35
C VAL A 792 23.58 -12.33 15.84
N ARG A 793 22.28 -12.57 15.89
CA ARG A 793 21.75 -13.88 16.32
C ARG A 793 21.75 -14.83 15.14
N SER A 794 22.17 -16.08 15.35
CA SER A 794 22.08 -17.12 14.32
C SER A 794 21.58 -18.45 14.87
N TRP A 795 20.69 -19.09 14.11
CA TRP A 795 20.14 -20.42 14.41
C TRP A 795 19.81 -21.15 13.09
N SER A 796 19.43 -22.42 13.18
CA SER A 796 18.99 -23.21 12.03
C SER A 796 17.49 -23.49 12.14
N VAL A 797 16.79 -23.46 11.01
CA VAL A 797 15.34 -23.70 10.91
C VAL A 797 15.10 -24.90 9.98
N LEU A 798 14.38 -25.89 10.47
CA LEU A 798 13.88 -27.00 9.65
C LEU A 798 12.79 -26.48 8.71
N ARG A 799 12.73 -27.05 7.51
CA ARG A 799 11.83 -26.62 6.43
C ARG A 799 10.42 -27.17 6.61
#